data_AF-A0A9X1WYM7-F1
#
_entry.id   AF-A0A9X1WYM7-F1
#
_cell.length_a   1.000
_cell.length_b   1.000
_cell.length_c   1.000
_cell.angle_alpha   90.00
_cell.angle_beta   90.00
_cell.angle_gamma   90.00
#
_symmetry.space_group_name_H-M   'P 1'
#
loop_
_entity.id
_entity.type
_entity.pdbx_description
1 polymer ?
#
loop_
_entity_poly.entity_id
_entity_poly.type
_entity_poly.pdbx_seq_one_letter_code
_entity_poly.pdbx_strand_id
1 'polypeptide(L)'
;MIKYDYRIERDELDETKIYTPNLPTEIADLVYVQGPNSSGKSTLLNLIALAFYGNKLGPEDLNLSLREKLSNLSEADHQKLEFSIELKSDKSDITLQAKKSANSKDIEVRRIIGGKSKPISYDQFRREYRLIYDIPQDPLSRLPLLLLEIKRAQTDKGEQITRLKKRLNEIITEVNESKKPEKLEEYQRNLETLRNNLISISDSKDRKENEYRNLRNFFALKAFREISNEHLDALEKIKRLESRLKKYQKAENRQSEELLIAQRKTNECISTAEEFHKKISILIHELLPKSEKKRIALWDESSCSNEIKSGTDIRTIRDDALYFRRFLENLSTKDSEQKQEAQFLHSLLSVVENYQGQDFSIPGTSLNIKQFIASLKERSNSFSKLIIKSQQITDCQSFLNDIREAINDGVKHYSDCLKIARERGETIEQLTGEFENEELDATKQKLVQIAKRLQEAKTRLVEYGLNYENAASSYDSLLKKEGFYTYVSYSEDQLRNLVDETANALESLQSEEENCKRQIQLDEIERDRLEKLGTHKFQDYLPQLERLFAHIQSLEKTITVTFNRTINDMIDSKLKAVTEQQVKYSEGVQRFLAAKIGKIRHIDNSYSLKKVDVVSKEIITTTNKKIKFADLGTGQSQGAYIEGLLNSNDNKKIIALFDEVAMMDSATLTPIFKKLKKMYHDNKLLVGIIVQKRDEGILVKPLIEM
;
A
#
# COMPACT_ATOMS: atom_id res chain seq x y z
N MET A 1 -46.05 -7.35 55.74
CA MET A 1 -47.13 -8.36 55.58
C MET A 1 -47.11 -9.08 54.23
N ILE A 2 -47.37 -10.39 54.24
CA ILE A 2 -47.57 -11.26 53.07
C ILE A 2 -49.00 -11.78 53.12
N LYS A 3 -49.79 -11.51 52.09
CA LYS A 3 -51.12 -12.11 51.91
C LYS A 3 -51.10 -13.04 50.72
N TYR A 4 -51.68 -14.23 50.86
CA TYR A 4 -51.77 -15.16 49.75
C TYR A 4 -53.00 -16.04 49.85
N ASP A 5 -53.49 -16.45 48.69
CA ASP A 5 -54.49 -17.49 48.54
C ASP A 5 -54.19 -18.28 47.26
N TYR A 6 -54.51 -19.58 47.26
CA TYR A 6 -54.31 -20.43 46.10
C TYR A 6 -55.32 -21.58 46.05
N ARG A 7 -55.55 -22.07 44.84
CA ARG A 7 -56.30 -23.29 44.56
C ARG A 7 -55.53 -24.11 43.52
N ILE A 8 -55.14 -25.33 43.91
CA ILE A 8 -54.52 -26.30 43.00
C ILE A 8 -55.51 -27.44 42.81
N GLU A 9 -56.03 -27.57 41.60
CA GLU A 9 -56.88 -28.69 41.18
C GLU A 9 -55.98 -29.69 40.45
N ARG A 10 -55.82 -30.90 41.00
CA ARG A 10 -54.92 -31.93 40.46
C ARG A 10 -55.71 -33.18 40.10
N ASP A 11 -55.47 -33.67 38.89
CA ASP A 11 -55.93 -34.97 38.43
C ASP A 11 -54.91 -36.04 38.87
N GLU A 12 -55.31 -36.90 39.81
CA GLU A 12 -54.49 -38.02 40.32
C GLU A 12 -54.81 -39.34 39.60
N LEU A 13 -55.53 -39.30 38.46
CA LEU A 13 -56.03 -40.42 37.66
C LEU A 13 -57.18 -41.20 38.28
N ASP A 14 -57.21 -41.35 39.60
CA ASP A 14 -58.29 -41.97 40.37
C ASP A 14 -59.31 -40.94 40.86
N GLU A 15 -58.87 -39.75 41.23
CA GLU A 15 -59.72 -38.63 41.63
C GLU A 15 -59.12 -37.26 41.31
N THR A 16 -59.98 -36.24 41.26
CA THR A 16 -59.54 -34.85 41.21
C THR A 16 -59.48 -34.27 42.62
N LYS A 17 -58.27 -34.04 43.15
CA LYS A 17 -58.06 -33.42 44.47
C LYS A 17 -57.90 -31.91 44.35
N ILE A 18 -58.48 -31.17 45.30
CA ILE A 18 -58.31 -29.71 45.43
C ILE A 18 -57.45 -29.42 46.67
N TYR A 19 -56.37 -28.67 46.48
CA TYR A 19 -55.51 -28.19 47.56
C TYR A 19 -55.65 -26.67 47.74
N THR A 20 -55.79 -26.25 49.00
CA THR A 20 -55.85 -24.86 49.46
C THR A 20 -54.76 -24.60 50.52
N PRO A 21 -54.54 -23.34 50.95
CA PRO A 21 -53.57 -23.01 51.98
C PRO A 21 -53.78 -23.76 53.30
N ASN A 22 -52.77 -24.52 53.73
CA ASN A 22 -52.71 -25.14 55.07
C ASN A 22 -52.00 -24.26 56.12
N LEU A 23 -51.38 -23.18 55.67
CA LEU A 23 -50.71 -22.15 56.49
C LEU A 23 -51.59 -20.90 56.54
N PRO A 24 -51.47 -20.04 57.59
CA PRO A 24 -52.22 -18.79 57.67
C PRO A 24 -52.05 -17.94 56.40
N THR A 25 -53.16 -17.51 55.80
CA THR A 25 -53.17 -16.75 54.53
C THR A 25 -52.62 -15.33 54.67
N GLU A 26 -52.47 -14.83 55.89
CA GLU A 26 -51.79 -13.58 56.22
C GLU A 26 -50.65 -13.85 57.22
N ILE A 27 -49.42 -13.52 56.82
CA ILE A 27 -48.21 -13.66 57.66
C ILE A 27 -47.34 -12.41 57.61
N ALA A 28 -46.38 -12.27 58.54
CA ALA A 28 -45.43 -11.16 58.53
C ALA A 28 -44.56 -11.16 57.26
N ASP A 29 -44.06 -9.98 56.86
CA ASP A 29 -43.09 -9.81 55.76
C ASP A 29 -41.70 -10.36 56.08
N LEU A 30 -41.36 -10.51 57.37
CA LEU A 30 -40.15 -11.21 57.80
C LEU A 30 -40.52 -12.32 58.79
N VAL A 31 -40.47 -13.58 58.34
CA VAL A 31 -41.10 -14.70 59.04
C VAL A 31 -40.26 -15.97 59.00
N TYR A 32 -40.35 -16.74 60.08
CA TYR A 32 -39.77 -18.07 60.23
C TYR A 32 -40.88 -19.10 60.39
N VAL A 33 -40.92 -20.08 59.49
CA VAL A 33 -42.00 -21.09 59.40
C VAL A 33 -41.41 -22.47 59.67
N GLN A 34 -41.92 -23.14 60.70
CA GLN A 34 -41.57 -24.51 61.06
C GLN A 34 -42.79 -25.41 60.94
N GLY A 35 -42.61 -26.64 60.44
CA GLY A 35 -43.69 -27.63 60.45
C GLY A 35 -43.31 -28.97 59.82
N PRO A 36 -44.20 -29.97 59.88
CA PRO A 36 -43.95 -31.32 59.36
C PRO A 36 -43.79 -31.31 57.83
N ASN A 37 -43.25 -32.40 57.27
CA ASN A 37 -43.24 -32.56 55.82
C ASN A 37 -44.68 -32.51 55.26
N SER A 38 -44.83 -32.05 54.02
CA SER A 38 -46.14 -31.93 53.35
C SER A 38 -47.14 -30.94 53.98
N SER A 39 -46.71 -30.04 54.87
CA SER A 39 -47.54 -28.96 55.44
C SER A 39 -47.77 -27.75 54.51
N GLY A 40 -47.28 -27.79 53.26
CA GLY A 40 -47.43 -26.69 52.30
C GLY A 40 -46.37 -25.58 52.37
N LYS A 41 -45.34 -25.72 53.22
CA LYS A 41 -44.26 -24.70 53.36
C LYS A 41 -43.50 -24.45 52.05
N SER A 42 -43.01 -25.51 51.41
CA SER A 42 -42.34 -25.40 50.10
C SER A 42 -43.30 -24.94 49.02
N THR A 43 -44.58 -25.31 49.09
CA THR A 43 -45.62 -24.83 48.16
C THR A 43 -45.76 -23.30 48.24
N LEU A 44 -45.80 -22.73 49.44
CA LEU A 44 -45.83 -21.27 49.63
C LEU A 44 -44.62 -20.59 49.00
N LEU A 45 -43.40 -21.09 49.26
CA LEU A 45 -42.18 -20.52 48.67
C LEU A 45 -42.18 -20.62 47.15
N ASN A 46 -42.55 -21.77 46.60
CA ASN A 46 -42.65 -22.00 45.16
C ASN A 46 -43.67 -21.04 44.52
N LEU A 47 -44.84 -20.85 45.13
CA LEU A 47 -45.87 -19.95 44.61
C LEU A 47 -45.41 -18.49 44.63
N ILE A 48 -44.77 -18.03 45.70
CA ILE A 48 -44.20 -16.67 45.75
C ILE A 48 -43.09 -16.52 44.70
N ALA A 49 -42.19 -17.50 44.56
CA ALA A 49 -41.15 -17.46 43.54
C ALA A 49 -41.75 -17.41 42.12
N LEU A 50 -42.72 -18.28 41.81
CA LEU A 50 -43.41 -18.31 40.52
C LEU A 50 -44.13 -16.99 40.23
N ALA A 51 -44.85 -16.46 41.22
CA ALA A 51 -45.57 -15.19 41.16
C ALA A 51 -44.68 -14.00 40.78
N PHE A 52 -43.41 -14.03 41.19
CA PHE A 52 -42.44 -12.96 40.93
C PHE A 52 -41.30 -13.43 40.02
N TYR A 53 -41.65 -14.12 38.93
CA TYR A 53 -40.78 -14.48 37.80
C TYR A 53 -39.62 -15.45 38.12
N GLY A 54 -39.74 -16.27 39.16
CA GLY A 54 -38.75 -17.29 39.50
C GLY A 54 -38.44 -18.25 38.36
N ASN A 55 -39.44 -18.62 37.55
CA ASN A 55 -39.26 -19.48 36.38
C ASN A 55 -38.45 -18.85 35.24
N LYS A 56 -38.30 -17.52 35.21
CA LYS A 56 -37.49 -16.79 34.22
C LYS A 56 -36.06 -16.53 34.68
N LEU A 57 -35.71 -16.92 35.91
CA LEU A 57 -34.35 -16.80 36.44
C LEU A 57 -33.40 -17.77 35.73
N GLY A 58 -32.15 -17.36 35.52
CA GLY A 58 -31.12 -18.17 34.90
C GLY A 58 -30.69 -19.37 35.77
N PRO A 59 -30.00 -20.38 35.19
CA PRO A 59 -29.59 -21.60 35.93
C PRO A 59 -28.66 -21.30 37.12
N GLU A 60 -28.05 -20.13 37.09
CA GLU A 60 -27.14 -19.61 38.11
C GLU A 60 -27.86 -19.01 39.32
N ASP A 61 -29.12 -18.58 39.15
CA ASP A 61 -29.91 -17.90 40.19
C ASP A 61 -31.00 -18.80 40.78
N LEU A 62 -31.37 -19.87 40.07
CA LEU A 62 -32.34 -20.87 40.51
C LEU A 62 -31.83 -22.27 40.14
N ASN A 63 -31.72 -23.14 41.14
CA ASN A 63 -31.26 -24.50 40.90
C ASN A 63 -32.26 -25.32 40.05
N LEU A 64 -31.77 -26.37 39.38
CA LEU A 64 -32.57 -27.17 38.45
C LEU A 64 -33.80 -27.82 39.14
N SER A 65 -33.63 -28.37 40.34
CA SER A 65 -34.72 -29.00 41.08
C SER A 65 -35.86 -28.02 41.43
N LEU A 66 -35.53 -26.80 41.86
CA LEU A 66 -36.50 -25.75 42.10
C LEU A 66 -37.15 -25.30 40.80
N ARG A 67 -36.38 -25.16 39.72
CA ARG A 67 -36.93 -24.80 38.40
C ARG A 67 -37.96 -25.82 37.94
N GLU A 68 -37.65 -27.10 38.03
CA GLU A 68 -38.58 -28.18 37.69
C GLU A 68 -39.86 -28.10 38.54
N LYS A 69 -39.74 -27.82 39.86
CA LYS A 69 -40.90 -27.60 40.74
C LYS A 69 -41.75 -26.40 40.28
N LEU A 70 -41.13 -25.28 39.91
CA LEU A 70 -41.86 -24.09 39.42
C LEU A 70 -42.52 -24.33 38.05
N SER A 71 -41.82 -25.00 37.13
CA SER A 71 -42.35 -25.38 35.82
C SER A 71 -43.52 -26.34 35.98
N ASN A 72 -43.39 -27.38 36.81
CA ASN A 72 -44.48 -28.31 37.08
C ASN A 72 -45.72 -27.58 37.59
N LEU A 73 -45.58 -26.66 38.56
CA LEU A 73 -46.69 -25.85 39.08
C LEU A 73 -47.40 -24.98 38.04
N SER A 74 -46.71 -24.57 36.98
CA SER A 74 -47.28 -23.67 35.98
C SER A 74 -47.70 -24.33 34.67
N GLU A 75 -47.05 -25.43 34.28
CA GLU A 75 -47.06 -25.99 32.92
C GLU A 75 -47.54 -27.44 32.86
N ALA A 76 -47.73 -28.13 33.99
CA ALA A 76 -48.12 -29.53 33.97
C ALA A 76 -49.60 -29.72 33.62
N ASP A 77 -49.90 -30.57 32.64
CA ASP A 77 -51.26 -30.80 32.11
C ASP A 77 -52.21 -31.43 33.15
N HIS A 78 -51.68 -32.16 34.13
CA HIS A 78 -52.46 -32.82 35.17
C HIS A 78 -52.87 -31.90 36.34
N GLN A 79 -52.55 -30.60 36.30
CA GLN A 79 -52.97 -29.67 37.35
C GLN A 79 -53.31 -28.26 36.85
N LYS A 80 -54.30 -27.63 37.49
CA LYS A 80 -54.68 -26.22 37.30
C LYS A 80 -54.34 -25.43 38.55
N LEU A 81 -53.64 -24.31 38.36
CA LEU A 81 -53.20 -23.44 39.44
C LEU A 81 -53.85 -22.06 39.32
N GLU A 82 -54.55 -21.66 40.37
CA GLU A 82 -55.02 -20.30 40.61
C GLU A 82 -54.36 -19.75 41.88
N PHE A 83 -53.89 -18.50 41.85
CA PHE A 83 -53.37 -17.84 43.04
C PHE A 83 -53.51 -16.31 43.00
N SER A 84 -53.50 -15.71 44.19
CA SER A 84 -53.35 -14.29 44.42
C SER A 84 -52.34 -14.07 45.54
N ILE A 85 -51.26 -13.34 45.28
CA ILE A 85 -50.20 -13.06 46.25
C ILE A 85 -49.95 -11.56 46.33
N GLU A 86 -49.85 -11.04 47.54
CA GLU A 86 -49.52 -9.65 47.84
C GLU A 86 -48.37 -9.59 48.84
N LEU A 87 -47.27 -8.92 48.45
CA LEU A 87 -46.11 -8.65 49.29
C LEU A 87 -46.07 -7.17 49.62
N LYS A 88 -46.21 -6.83 50.90
CA LYS A 88 -46.14 -5.47 51.42
C LYS A 88 -45.12 -5.42 52.55
N SER A 89 -44.19 -4.48 52.51
CA SER A 89 -43.30 -4.25 53.65
C SER A 89 -43.81 -3.10 54.51
N ASP A 90 -43.75 -3.24 55.83
CA ASP A 90 -44.16 -2.16 56.75
C ASP A 90 -43.13 -1.00 56.79
N LYS A 91 -41.98 -1.17 56.13
CA LYS A 91 -40.91 -0.15 56.00
C LYS A 91 -40.85 0.49 54.61
N SER A 92 -41.70 0.05 53.68
CA SER A 92 -41.65 0.47 52.28
C SER A 92 -43.06 0.79 51.77
N ASP A 93 -43.23 1.91 51.06
CA ASP A 93 -44.50 2.25 50.39
C ASP A 93 -44.77 1.41 49.13
N ILE A 94 -43.94 0.40 48.89
CA ILE A 94 -44.02 -0.50 47.73
C ILE A 94 -44.81 -1.75 48.12
N THR A 95 -45.87 -2.02 47.39
CA THR A 95 -46.59 -3.31 47.43
C THR A 95 -46.48 -3.99 46.07
N LEU A 96 -46.13 -5.27 46.07
CA LEU A 96 -46.14 -6.12 44.88
C LEU A 96 -47.32 -7.07 44.93
N GLN A 97 -48.08 -7.15 43.84
CA GLN A 97 -49.23 -8.04 43.73
C GLN A 97 -49.08 -8.92 42.49
N ALA A 98 -49.37 -10.20 42.62
CA ALA A 98 -49.35 -11.16 41.53
C ALA A 98 -50.64 -11.98 41.53
N LYS A 99 -51.23 -12.19 40.35
CA LYS A 99 -52.44 -13.00 40.17
C LYS A 99 -52.30 -13.93 38.98
N LYS A 100 -52.78 -15.17 39.12
CA LYS A 100 -52.91 -16.16 38.06
C LYS A 100 -54.29 -16.80 38.15
N SER A 101 -55.01 -16.83 37.04
CA SER A 101 -56.28 -17.55 36.92
C SER A 101 -56.05 -19.00 36.48
N ALA A 102 -56.93 -19.92 36.89
CA ALA A 102 -56.81 -21.35 36.60
C ALA A 102 -56.67 -21.69 35.10
N ASN A 103 -57.26 -20.87 34.22
CA ASN A 103 -57.27 -21.09 32.77
C ASN A 103 -56.19 -20.30 32.01
N SER A 104 -55.34 -19.53 32.71
CA SER A 104 -54.29 -18.71 32.09
C SER A 104 -52.91 -19.29 32.40
N LYS A 105 -52.04 -19.31 31.39
CA LYS A 105 -50.60 -19.56 31.59
C LYS A 105 -49.86 -18.31 32.08
N ASP A 106 -50.43 -17.13 31.87
CA ASP A 106 -49.83 -15.85 32.23
C ASP A 106 -50.10 -15.46 33.68
N ILE A 107 -49.07 -14.87 34.29
CA ILE A 107 -49.11 -14.30 35.64
C ILE A 107 -49.08 -12.78 35.51
N GLU A 108 -50.13 -12.12 36.00
CA GLU A 108 -50.18 -10.67 36.07
C GLU A 108 -49.42 -10.17 37.30
N VAL A 109 -48.36 -9.39 37.10
CA VAL A 109 -47.58 -8.79 38.18
C VAL A 109 -47.76 -7.27 38.16
N ARG A 110 -48.16 -6.69 39.29
CA ARG A 110 -48.38 -5.25 39.47
C ARG A 110 -47.62 -4.74 40.68
N ARG A 111 -47.20 -3.48 40.60
CA ARG A 111 -46.65 -2.71 41.73
C ARG A 111 -47.56 -1.55 42.06
N ILE A 112 -47.75 -1.35 43.36
CA ILE A 112 -48.53 -0.25 43.91
C ILE A 112 -47.57 0.62 44.72
N ILE A 113 -47.47 1.90 44.34
CA ILE A 113 -46.76 2.95 45.08
C ILE A 113 -47.72 4.11 45.27
N GLY A 114 -47.96 4.54 46.52
CA GLY A 114 -48.88 5.65 46.81
C GLY A 114 -50.29 5.44 46.25
N GLY A 115 -50.79 4.19 46.28
CA GLY A 115 -52.10 3.82 45.75
C GLY A 115 -52.21 3.66 44.23
N LYS A 116 -51.18 4.01 43.45
CA LYS A 116 -51.18 3.85 41.98
C LYS A 116 -50.63 2.48 41.59
N SER A 117 -51.47 1.65 40.96
CA SER A 117 -51.10 0.33 40.44
C SER A 117 -50.53 0.44 39.02
N LYS A 118 -49.36 -0.16 38.78
CA LYS A 118 -48.73 -0.28 37.45
C LYS A 118 -48.31 -1.73 37.19
N PRO A 119 -48.57 -2.30 36.00
CA PRO A 119 -48.01 -3.60 35.64
C PRO A 119 -46.48 -3.51 35.57
N ILE A 120 -45.80 -4.59 35.94
CA ILE A 120 -44.35 -4.73 35.86
C ILE A 120 -44.02 -5.90 34.93
N SER A 121 -43.15 -5.68 33.95
CA SER A 121 -42.58 -6.76 33.14
C SER A 121 -41.39 -7.43 33.84
N TYR A 122 -41.00 -8.62 33.40
CA TYR A 122 -39.80 -9.31 33.93
C TYR A 122 -38.53 -8.42 33.90
N ASP A 123 -38.31 -7.66 32.83
CA ASP A 123 -37.14 -6.79 32.71
C ASP A 123 -37.15 -5.63 33.71
N GLN A 124 -38.33 -5.07 33.98
CA GLN A 124 -38.49 -4.04 35.01
C GLN A 124 -38.29 -4.65 36.41
N PHE A 125 -38.88 -5.83 36.64
CA PHE A 125 -38.71 -6.55 37.90
C PHE A 125 -37.22 -6.83 38.17
N ARG A 126 -36.48 -7.37 37.20
CA ARG A 126 -35.05 -7.69 37.32
C ARG A 126 -34.17 -6.47 37.57
N ARG A 127 -34.57 -5.27 37.14
CA ARG A 127 -33.82 -4.02 37.39
C ARG A 127 -34.00 -3.54 38.83
N GLU A 128 -35.20 -3.67 39.37
CA GLU A 128 -35.59 -3.05 40.65
C GLU A 128 -35.58 -4.02 41.84
N TYR A 129 -35.80 -5.31 41.59
CA TYR A 129 -35.94 -6.35 42.60
C TYR A 129 -34.94 -7.49 42.36
N ARG A 130 -34.62 -8.20 43.45
CA ARG A 130 -33.83 -9.43 43.44
C ARG A 130 -34.61 -10.51 44.19
N LEU A 131 -35.00 -11.55 43.47
CA LEU A 131 -35.56 -12.77 44.05
C LEU A 131 -34.41 -13.72 44.36
N ILE A 132 -34.27 -14.10 45.62
CA ILE A 132 -33.35 -15.14 46.09
C ILE A 132 -34.22 -16.30 46.53
N TYR A 133 -34.23 -17.38 45.76
CA TYR A 133 -34.91 -18.61 46.13
C TYR A 133 -33.95 -19.79 46.06
N ASP A 134 -33.65 -20.40 47.20
CA ASP A 134 -32.70 -21.50 47.24
C ASP A 134 -33.07 -22.59 48.26
N ILE A 135 -32.64 -23.82 47.94
CA ILE A 135 -32.55 -24.95 48.86
C ILE A 135 -31.05 -25.15 49.09
N PRO A 136 -30.50 -24.80 50.26
CA PRO A 136 -29.07 -24.84 50.48
C PRO A 136 -28.61 -26.30 50.66
N GLN A 137 -28.61 -27.12 49.61
CA GLN A 137 -28.00 -28.45 49.61
C GLN A 137 -26.62 -28.37 48.93
N ASP A 138 -25.60 -28.89 49.62
CA ASP A 138 -24.16 -28.83 49.28
C ASP A 138 -23.62 -27.42 48.93
N PRO A 139 -23.22 -26.63 49.93
CA PRO A 139 -22.76 -25.25 49.74
C PRO A 139 -21.40 -25.14 49.06
N LEU A 140 -20.58 -26.20 49.15
CA LEU A 140 -19.24 -26.22 48.57
C LEU A 140 -19.30 -26.28 47.04
N SER A 141 -20.30 -26.96 46.48
CA SER A 141 -20.59 -26.93 45.04
C SER A 141 -21.28 -25.64 44.59
N ARG A 142 -21.80 -24.84 45.52
CA ARG A 142 -22.52 -23.57 45.24
C ARG A 142 -21.64 -22.32 45.34
N LEU A 143 -20.52 -22.35 46.06
CA LEU A 143 -19.57 -21.23 46.13
C LEU A 143 -19.04 -20.77 44.75
N PRO A 144 -18.74 -21.67 43.80
CA PRO A 144 -18.41 -21.28 42.42
C PRO A 144 -19.53 -20.48 41.72
N LEU A 145 -20.79 -20.62 42.13
CA LEU A 145 -21.88 -19.85 41.53
C LEU A 145 -21.78 -18.35 41.84
N LEU A 146 -21.11 -17.97 42.93
CA LEU A 146 -20.85 -16.56 43.23
C LEU A 146 -19.90 -15.91 42.19
N LEU A 147 -19.11 -16.70 41.46
CA LEU A 147 -18.27 -16.21 40.36
C LEU A 147 -19.11 -15.78 39.15
N LEU A 148 -20.29 -16.34 38.97
CA LEU A 148 -21.16 -16.05 37.84
C LEU A 148 -21.76 -14.65 37.95
N GLU A 149 -21.95 -14.15 39.17
CA GLU A 149 -22.31 -12.75 39.40
C GLU A 149 -21.21 -11.81 38.88
N ILE A 150 -19.94 -12.13 39.16
CA ILE A 150 -18.79 -11.36 38.67
C ILE A 150 -18.72 -11.43 37.14
N LYS A 151 -18.89 -12.63 36.57
CA LYS A 151 -18.92 -12.84 35.12
C LYS A 151 -19.99 -11.97 34.45
N ARG A 152 -21.22 -11.94 34.98
CA ARG A 152 -22.31 -11.09 34.46
C ARG A 152 -21.98 -9.61 34.55
N ALA A 153 -21.53 -9.14 35.72
CA ALA A 153 -21.14 -7.75 35.90
C ALA A 153 -20.03 -7.34 34.92
N GLN A 154 -19.09 -8.25 34.65
CA GLN A 154 -18.03 -8.05 33.69
C GLN A 154 -18.55 -8.02 32.24
N THR A 155 -19.46 -8.93 31.86
CA THR A 155 -20.11 -8.92 30.54
C THR A 155 -20.84 -7.60 30.31
N ASP A 156 -21.66 -7.16 31.27
CA ASP A 156 -22.42 -5.90 31.18
C ASP A 156 -21.48 -4.69 31.01
N LYS A 157 -20.35 -4.68 31.73
CA LYS A 157 -19.33 -3.63 31.60
C LYS A 157 -18.56 -3.72 30.28
N GLY A 158 -18.26 -4.92 29.82
CA GLY A 158 -17.67 -5.17 28.50
C GLY A 158 -18.54 -4.58 27.38
N GLU A 159 -19.85 -4.84 27.41
CA GLU A 159 -20.79 -4.28 26.44
C GLU A 159 -20.87 -2.76 26.47
N GLN A 160 -20.78 -2.14 27.65
CA GLN A 160 -20.71 -0.68 27.78
C GLN A 160 -19.45 -0.11 27.11
N ILE A 161 -18.30 -0.77 27.31
CA ILE A 161 -17.02 -0.37 26.72
C ILE A 161 -17.03 -0.56 25.20
N THR A 162 -17.54 -1.68 24.70
CA THR A 162 -17.68 -1.94 23.26
C THR A 162 -18.57 -0.90 22.59
N ARG A 163 -19.69 -0.50 23.22
CA ARG A 163 -20.54 0.59 22.71
C ARG A 163 -19.80 1.92 22.65
N LEU A 164 -19.05 2.27 23.70
CA LEU A 164 -18.26 3.50 23.72
C LEU A 164 -17.19 3.49 22.62
N LYS A 165 -16.48 2.38 22.44
CA LYS A 165 -15.49 2.18 21.38
C LYS A 165 -16.11 2.39 20.00
N LYS A 166 -17.26 1.78 19.74
CA LYS A 166 -17.97 1.91 18.47
C LYS A 166 -18.33 3.38 18.21
N ARG A 167 -18.90 4.06 19.20
CA ARG A 167 -19.27 5.48 19.09
C ARG A 167 -18.05 6.36 18.83
N LEU A 168 -16.94 6.07 19.48
CA LEU A 168 -15.70 6.82 19.28
C LEU A 168 -15.12 6.59 17.88
N ASN A 169 -15.17 5.35 17.37
CA ASN A 169 -14.77 5.05 16.01
C ASN A 169 -15.62 5.79 14.98
N GLU A 170 -16.94 5.79 15.14
CA GLU A 170 -17.86 6.56 14.29
C GLU A 170 -17.46 8.04 14.24
N ILE A 171 -17.21 8.66 15.41
CA ILE A 171 -16.77 10.06 15.48
C ILE A 171 -15.41 10.26 14.79
N ILE A 172 -14.44 9.36 15.00
CA ILE A 172 -13.13 9.44 14.35
C ILE A 172 -13.25 9.32 12.83
N THR A 173 -14.13 8.43 12.34
CA THR A 173 -14.41 8.29 10.91
C THR A 173 -15.07 9.55 10.36
N GLU A 174 -16.11 10.08 11.02
CA GLU A 174 -16.78 11.34 10.64
C GLU A 174 -15.79 12.52 10.57
N VAL A 175 -14.87 12.63 11.55
CA VAL A 175 -13.80 13.64 11.54
C VAL A 175 -12.87 13.43 10.36
N ASN A 176 -12.46 12.19 10.11
CA ASN A 176 -11.54 11.85 9.01
C ASN A 176 -12.13 12.06 7.62
N GLU A 177 -13.45 11.95 7.48
CA GLU A 177 -14.22 12.20 6.25
C GLU A 177 -14.58 13.68 6.08
N SER A 178 -14.28 14.54 7.06
CA SER A 178 -14.55 15.97 7.01
C SER A 178 -13.41 16.77 6.36
N LYS A 179 -13.62 18.08 6.16
CA LYS A 179 -12.63 18.98 5.58
C LYS A 179 -11.33 18.96 6.40
N LYS A 180 -10.21 18.61 5.76
CA LYS A 180 -8.86 18.61 6.33
C LYS A 180 -8.11 19.87 5.87
N PRO A 181 -8.02 20.94 6.69
CA PRO A 181 -7.42 22.21 6.27
C PRO A 181 -5.96 22.07 5.87
N GLU A 182 -5.19 21.26 6.61
CA GLU A 182 -3.76 21.02 6.33
C GLU A 182 -3.55 20.34 4.97
N LYS A 183 -4.38 19.35 4.63
CA LYS A 183 -4.33 18.71 3.31
C LYS A 183 -4.70 19.67 2.19
N LEU A 184 -5.64 20.57 2.44
CA LEU A 184 -6.03 21.60 1.48
C LEU A 184 -4.88 22.56 1.18
N GLU A 185 -4.13 22.99 2.20
CA GLU A 185 -2.92 23.79 2.00
C GLU A 185 -1.84 22.99 1.24
N GLU A 186 -1.67 21.70 1.54
CA GLU A 186 -0.74 20.82 0.84
C GLU A 186 -1.10 20.70 -0.65
N TYR A 187 -2.37 20.43 -0.98
CA TYR A 187 -2.86 20.40 -2.36
C TYR A 187 -2.67 21.74 -3.07
N GLN A 188 -2.89 22.87 -2.39
CA GLN A 188 -2.67 24.20 -2.97
C GLN A 188 -1.19 24.42 -3.32
N ARG A 189 -0.26 24.11 -2.41
CA ARG A 189 1.19 24.22 -2.67
C ARG A 189 1.66 23.26 -3.77
N ASN A 190 1.14 22.03 -3.79
CA ASN A 190 1.46 21.05 -4.81
C ASN A 190 0.94 21.51 -6.18
N LEU A 191 -0.28 22.03 -6.27
CA LEU A 191 -0.84 22.58 -7.50
C LEU A 191 -0.04 23.77 -8.03
N GLU A 192 0.40 24.70 -7.18
CA GLU A 192 1.29 25.79 -7.59
C GLU A 192 2.61 25.27 -8.15
N THR A 193 3.22 24.29 -7.47
CA THR A 193 4.47 23.67 -7.92
C THR A 193 4.31 22.97 -9.25
N LEU A 194 3.24 22.18 -9.41
CA LEU A 194 2.93 21.47 -10.67
C LEU A 194 2.65 22.45 -11.81
N ARG A 195 1.92 23.54 -11.57
CA ARG A 195 1.66 24.58 -12.58
C ARG A 195 2.94 25.28 -13.02
N ASN A 196 3.84 25.61 -12.09
CA ASN A 196 5.14 26.17 -12.42
C ASN A 196 6.01 25.19 -13.23
N ASN A 197 5.99 23.91 -12.85
CA ASN A 197 6.67 22.85 -13.60
C ASN A 197 6.09 22.71 -15.02
N LEU A 198 4.77 22.76 -15.18
CA LEU A 198 4.10 22.69 -16.48
C LEU A 198 4.54 23.84 -17.40
N ILE A 199 4.65 25.07 -16.88
CA ILE A 199 5.18 26.21 -17.63
C ILE A 199 6.61 25.91 -18.10
N SER A 200 7.48 25.43 -17.20
CA SER A 200 8.87 25.14 -17.55
C SER A 200 9.02 24.00 -18.59
N ILE A 201 8.17 22.98 -18.53
CA ILE A 201 8.12 21.88 -19.50
C ILE A 201 7.63 22.40 -20.85
N SER A 202 6.56 23.21 -20.86
CA SER A 202 6.03 23.82 -22.08
C SER A 202 7.06 24.70 -22.77
N ASP A 203 7.77 25.57 -22.03
CA ASP A 203 8.83 26.40 -22.58
C ASP A 203 9.98 25.57 -23.16
N SER A 204 10.34 24.47 -22.49
CA SER A 204 11.41 23.57 -22.95
C SER A 204 11.00 22.80 -24.21
N LYS A 205 9.74 22.36 -24.26
CA LYS A 205 9.13 21.70 -25.42
C LYS A 205 9.11 22.64 -26.63
N ASP A 206 8.64 23.87 -26.48
CA ASP A 206 8.58 24.85 -27.58
C ASP A 206 9.97 25.16 -28.15
N ARG A 207 11.00 25.22 -27.28
CA ARG A 207 12.39 25.38 -27.71
C ARG A 207 12.87 24.16 -28.49
N LYS A 208 12.63 22.95 -27.97
CA LYS A 208 13.04 21.70 -28.62
C LYS A 208 12.29 21.44 -29.92
N GLU A 209 11.03 21.83 -30.02
CA GLU A 209 10.23 21.71 -31.24
C GLU A 209 10.78 22.62 -32.35
N ASN A 210 11.17 23.86 -31.99
CA ASN A 210 11.85 24.76 -32.92
C ASN A 210 13.23 24.22 -33.34
N GLU A 211 14.00 23.65 -32.42
CA GLU A 211 15.29 23.03 -32.71
C GLU A 211 15.13 21.85 -33.67
N TYR A 212 14.22 20.92 -33.37
CA TYR A 212 13.88 19.77 -34.20
C TYR A 212 13.48 20.20 -35.62
N ARG A 213 12.59 21.19 -35.73
CA ARG A 213 12.15 21.72 -37.03
C ARG A 213 13.30 22.31 -37.83
N ASN A 214 14.16 23.12 -37.21
CA ASN A 214 15.32 23.70 -37.89
C ASN A 214 16.33 22.62 -38.32
N LEU A 215 16.58 21.63 -37.47
CA LEU A 215 17.53 20.55 -37.74
C LEU A 215 17.05 19.63 -38.85
N ARG A 216 15.77 19.24 -38.82
CA ARG A 216 15.12 18.46 -39.87
C ARG A 216 15.15 19.18 -41.22
N ASN A 217 14.88 20.48 -41.23
CA ASN A 217 14.96 21.30 -42.43
C ASN A 217 16.40 21.41 -42.96
N PHE A 218 17.36 21.63 -42.07
CA PHE A 218 18.78 21.70 -42.45
C PHE A 218 19.27 20.38 -43.05
N PHE A 219 18.93 19.24 -42.44
CA PHE A 219 19.26 17.91 -42.95
C PHE A 219 18.73 17.70 -44.38
N ALA A 220 17.45 18.02 -44.63
CA ALA A 220 16.86 17.87 -45.96
C ALA A 220 17.47 18.82 -47.00
N LEU A 221 17.73 20.06 -46.62
CA LEU A 221 18.34 21.06 -47.51
C LEU A 221 19.80 20.74 -47.84
N LYS A 222 20.56 20.22 -46.87
CA LYS A 222 21.94 19.76 -47.06
C LYS A 222 21.99 18.61 -48.08
N ALA A 223 21.19 17.56 -47.85
CA ALA A 223 21.10 16.43 -48.76
C ALA A 223 20.70 16.85 -50.17
N PHE A 224 19.72 17.75 -50.30
CA PHE A 224 19.33 18.29 -51.61
C PHE A 224 20.45 19.07 -52.30
N ARG A 225 21.20 19.89 -51.56
CA ARG A 225 22.33 20.67 -52.09
C ARG A 225 23.45 19.76 -52.57
N GLU A 226 23.82 18.75 -51.78
CA GLU A 226 24.86 17.77 -52.13
C GLU A 226 24.48 16.99 -53.40
N ILE A 227 23.26 16.45 -53.47
CA ILE A 227 22.76 15.73 -54.64
C ILE A 227 22.64 16.64 -55.87
N SER A 228 22.26 17.92 -55.69
CA SER A 228 22.18 18.89 -56.78
C SER A 228 23.57 19.20 -57.36
N ASN A 229 24.58 19.34 -56.50
CA ASN A 229 25.96 19.53 -56.93
C ASN A 229 26.50 18.28 -57.65
N GLU A 230 26.25 17.08 -57.11
CA GLU A 230 26.59 15.81 -57.79
C GLU A 230 25.96 15.74 -59.20
N HIS A 231 24.71 16.18 -59.34
CA HIS A 231 24.01 16.21 -60.62
C HIS A 231 24.63 17.20 -61.61
N LEU A 232 24.98 18.41 -61.16
CA LEU A 232 25.64 19.43 -61.99
C LEU A 232 27.04 18.98 -62.43
N ASP A 233 27.83 18.43 -61.51
CA ASP A 233 29.17 17.90 -61.81
C ASP A 233 29.10 16.76 -62.84
N ALA A 234 28.13 15.86 -62.72
CA ALA A 234 27.92 14.78 -63.69
C ALA A 234 27.54 15.31 -65.08
N LEU A 235 26.68 16.34 -65.17
CA LEU A 235 26.33 17.00 -66.42
C LEU A 235 27.52 17.71 -67.07
N GLU A 236 28.32 18.44 -66.28
CA GLU A 236 29.55 19.06 -66.78
C GLU A 236 30.54 18.01 -67.29
N LYS A 237 30.71 16.91 -66.56
CA LYS A 237 31.58 15.81 -66.95
C LYS A 237 31.12 15.17 -68.26
N ILE A 238 29.82 14.90 -68.41
CA ILE A 238 29.22 14.43 -69.67
C ILE A 238 29.51 15.41 -70.81
N LYS A 239 29.29 16.72 -70.60
CA LYS A 239 29.54 17.75 -71.63
C LYS A 239 31.01 17.81 -72.04
N ARG A 240 31.94 17.67 -71.08
CA ARG A 240 33.39 17.61 -71.35
C ARG A 240 33.72 16.36 -72.16
N LEU A 241 33.25 15.17 -71.74
CA LEU A 241 33.49 13.91 -72.44
C LEU A 241 32.91 13.92 -73.86
N GLU A 242 31.67 14.39 -74.05
CA GLU A 242 31.04 14.50 -75.38
C GLU A 242 31.78 15.48 -76.30
N SER A 243 32.31 16.59 -75.75
CA SER A 243 33.09 17.56 -76.52
C SER A 243 34.46 17.01 -76.96
N ARG A 244 35.03 16.10 -76.18
CA ARG A 244 36.31 15.46 -76.46
C ARG A 244 36.11 14.28 -77.44
N LEU A 245 35.09 13.44 -77.25
CA LEU A 245 34.68 12.40 -78.20
C LEU A 245 34.40 12.91 -79.62
N LYS A 246 33.73 14.07 -79.75
CA LYS A 246 33.51 14.72 -81.06
C LYS A 246 34.81 15.11 -81.77
N LYS A 247 35.91 15.31 -81.04
CA LYS A 247 37.25 15.55 -81.63
C LYS A 247 37.93 14.26 -82.07
N TYR A 248 37.60 13.12 -81.46
CA TYR A 248 38.22 11.82 -81.72
C TYR A 248 37.56 11.02 -82.86
N GLN A 249 36.26 11.23 -83.13
CA GLN A 249 35.50 10.56 -84.20
C GLN A 249 35.97 10.85 -85.66
N LYS A 250 37.16 11.44 -85.86
CA LYS A 250 37.77 11.70 -87.18
C LYS A 250 38.99 10.82 -87.50
N ALA A 251 39.41 9.93 -86.61
CA ALA A 251 40.49 8.99 -86.88
C ALA A 251 40.11 7.61 -86.35
N GLU A 252 39.90 6.65 -87.24
CA GLU A 252 39.53 5.29 -86.86
C GLU A 252 40.47 4.28 -87.55
N ASN A 253 41.16 3.45 -86.76
CA ASN A 253 41.21 2.00 -86.96
C ASN A 253 42.00 1.26 -85.86
N ARG A 254 41.32 0.25 -85.27
CA ARG A 254 41.74 -1.00 -84.59
C ARG A 254 43.02 -1.00 -83.73
N GLN A 255 42.83 -1.18 -82.41
CA GLN A 255 43.88 -1.43 -81.42
C GLN A 255 43.84 -2.85 -80.83
N SER A 256 44.94 -3.30 -80.21
CA SER A 256 45.09 -4.61 -79.57
C SER A 256 44.71 -4.62 -78.09
N GLU A 257 44.29 -5.78 -77.58
CA GLU A 257 43.82 -6.03 -76.21
C GLU A 257 44.83 -5.67 -75.08
N GLU A 258 46.14 -5.78 -75.31
CA GLU A 258 47.17 -5.47 -74.28
C GLU A 258 47.28 -3.97 -73.97
N LEU A 259 47.08 -3.12 -74.99
CA LEU A 259 47.11 -1.67 -74.86
C LEU A 259 45.89 -1.17 -74.08
N LEU A 260 44.72 -1.74 -74.38
CA LEU A 260 43.46 -1.51 -73.65
C LEU A 260 43.59 -1.81 -72.14
N ILE A 261 44.27 -2.89 -71.78
CA ILE A 261 44.48 -3.25 -70.37
C ILE A 261 45.38 -2.24 -69.65
N ALA A 262 46.49 -1.82 -70.27
CA ALA A 262 47.41 -0.84 -69.66
C ALA A 262 46.74 0.54 -69.50
N GLN A 263 45.88 0.91 -70.46
CA GLN A 263 45.14 2.17 -70.42
C GLN A 263 44.01 2.15 -69.38
N ARG A 264 43.27 1.04 -69.25
CA ARG A 264 42.25 0.89 -68.20
C ARG A 264 42.86 1.10 -66.81
N LYS A 265 44.00 0.47 -66.53
CA LYS A 265 44.73 0.64 -65.26
C LYS A 265 45.17 2.10 -65.03
N THR A 266 45.58 2.80 -66.09
CA THR A 266 45.95 4.22 -65.99
C THR A 266 44.75 5.09 -65.62
N ASN A 267 43.58 4.87 -66.24
CA ASN A 267 42.37 5.64 -65.94
C ASN A 267 41.76 5.29 -64.58
N GLU A 268 41.83 4.03 -64.16
CA GLU A 268 41.48 3.62 -62.79
C GLU A 268 42.33 4.39 -61.78
N CYS A 269 43.64 4.52 -62.02
CA CYS A 269 44.54 5.31 -61.17
C CYS A 269 44.18 6.81 -61.20
N ILE A 270 43.87 7.39 -62.37
CA ILE A 270 43.45 8.80 -62.47
C ILE A 270 42.14 9.03 -61.70
N SER A 271 41.12 8.20 -61.91
CA SER A 271 39.83 8.33 -61.22
C SER A 271 40.00 8.19 -59.71
N THR A 272 40.81 7.23 -59.28
CA THR A 272 41.10 7.00 -57.85
C THR A 272 41.85 8.18 -57.25
N ALA A 273 42.86 8.72 -57.97
CA ALA A 273 43.60 9.89 -57.53
C ALA A 273 42.72 11.16 -57.46
N GLU A 274 41.82 11.39 -58.42
CA GLU A 274 40.89 12.50 -58.41
C GLU A 274 39.85 12.38 -57.27
N GLU A 275 39.40 11.17 -56.95
CA GLU A 275 38.52 10.93 -55.81
C GLU A 275 39.22 11.26 -54.50
N PHE A 276 40.45 10.79 -54.31
CA PHE A 276 41.25 11.16 -53.14
C PHE A 276 41.55 12.65 -53.10
N HIS A 277 41.86 13.28 -54.23
CA HIS A 277 42.12 14.73 -54.32
C HIS A 277 40.93 15.54 -53.79
N LYS A 278 39.71 15.19 -54.21
CA LYS A 278 38.48 15.82 -53.70
C LYS A 278 38.27 15.61 -52.19
N LYS A 279 38.45 14.38 -51.70
CA LYS A 279 38.32 14.06 -50.26
C LYS A 279 39.33 14.83 -49.43
N ILE A 280 40.57 14.91 -49.90
CA ILE A 280 41.65 15.66 -49.24
C ILE A 280 41.34 17.16 -49.26
N SER A 281 40.91 17.75 -50.39
CA SER A 281 40.57 19.17 -50.49
C SER A 281 39.56 19.60 -49.42
N ILE A 282 38.50 18.81 -49.20
CA ILE A 282 37.51 19.10 -48.15
C ILE A 282 38.19 19.15 -46.77
N LEU A 283 39.01 18.14 -46.45
CA LEU A 283 39.64 18.00 -45.14
C LEU A 283 40.73 19.05 -44.89
N ILE A 284 41.55 19.40 -45.90
CA ILE A 284 42.62 20.39 -45.71
C ILE A 284 42.08 21.81 -45.56
N HIS A 285 40.97 22.17 -46.21
CA HIS A 285 40.29 23.45 -46.01
C HIS A 285 39.74 23.60 -44.58
N GLU A 286 39.38 22.49 -43.94
CA GLU A 286 38.87 22.46 -42.56
C GLU A 286 40.01 22.40 -41.52
N LEU A 287 41.05 21.60 -41.78
CA LEU A 287 42.11 21.29 -40.81
C LEU A 287 43.24 22.32 -40.80
N LEU A 288 43.52 22.98 -41.93
CA LEU A 288 44.68 23.87 -42.06
C LEU A 288 44.33 25.32 -41.67
N PRO A 289 45.26 26.03 -41.00
CA PRO A 289 45.08 27.43 -40.64
C PRO A 289 45.11 28.32 -41.89
N LYS A 290 44.52 29.52 -41.77
CA LYS A 290 44.43 30.53 -42.86
C LYS A 290 45.80 30.94 -43.45
N SER A 291 46.91 30.69 -42.76
CA SER A 291 48.27 30.92 -43.26
C SER A 291 48.61 30.07 -44.48
N GLU A 292 47.98 28.89 -44.65
CA GLU A 292 48.25 27.95 -45.74
C GLU A 292 47.41 28.18 -47.00
N LYS A 293 46.56 29.22 -47.02
CA LYS A 293 45.62 29.49 -48.13
C LYS A 293 46.24 29.50 -49.52
N LYS A 294 47.46 30.05 -49.66
CA LYS A 294 48.16 30.10 -50.96
C LYS A 294 48.48 28.71 -51.49
N ARG A 295 48.83 27.79 -50.59
CA ARG A 295 49.21 26.42 -50.96
C ARG A 295 47.99 25.53 -51.20
N ILE A 296 46.92 25.78 -50.45
CA ILE A 296 45.62 25.13 -50.71
C ILE A 296 45.08 25.54 -52.09
N ALA A 297 45.23 26.82 -52.48
CA ALA A 297 44.85 27.27 -53.83
C ALA A 297 45.65 26.55 -54.93
N LEU A 298 46.96 26.35 -54.75
CA LEU A 298 47.80 25.58 -55.68
C LEU A 298 47.38 24.11 -55.76
N TRP A 299 47.00 23.51 -54.63
CA TRP A 299 46.47 22.15 -54.58
C TRP A 299 45.16 22.03 -55.37
N ASP A 300 44.23 22.97 -55.19
CA ASP A 300 42.93 22.98 -55.85
C ASP A 300 43.05 23.22 -57.37
N GLU A 301 44.05 23.99 -57.80
CA GLU A 301 44.36 24.24 -59.23
C GLU A 301 45.11 23.08 -59.91
N SER A 302 45.65 22.14 -59.14
CA SER A 302 46.45 21.02 -59.65
C SER A 302 45.59 19.91 -60.27
N SER A 303 46.10 19.24 -61.31
CA SER A 303 45.38 18.16 -61.99
C SER A 303 46.13 16.83 -61.91
N CYS A 304 45.49 15.83 -61.28
CA CYS A 304 46.02 14.45 -61.19
C CYS A 304 46.27 13.86 -62.58
N SER A 305 45.37 14.11 -63.53
CA SER A 305 45.52 13.65 -64.91
C SER A 305 46.75 14.24 -65.59
N ASN A 306 47.01 15.54 -65.40
CA ASN A 306 48.18 16.19 -65.98
C ASN A 306 49.48 15.68 -65.35
N GLU A 307 49.51 15.51 -64.02
CA GLU A 307 50.68 14.98 -63.32
C GLU A 307 51.01 13.55 -63.79
N ILE A 308 50.01 12.66 -63.84
CA ILE A 308 50.17 11.28 -64.32
C ILE A 308 50.68 11.23 -65.77
N LYS A 309 50.12 12.07 -66.66
CA LYS A 309 50.49 12.10 -68.09
C LYS A 309 51.84 12.76 -68.37
N SER A 310 52.25 13.70 -67.53
CA SER A 310 53.58 14.34 -67.62
C SER A 310 54.70 13.50 -66.99
N GLY A 311 54.35 12.42 -66.29
CA GLY A 311 55.32 11.48 -65.71
C GLY A 311 56.12 12.07 -64.55
N THR A 312 57.41 12.30 -64.78
CA THR A 312 58.33 12.81 -63.74
C THR A 312 58.49 14.33 -63.72
N ASP A 313 57.99 15.02 -64.76
CA ASP A 313 58.28 16.42 -65.03
C ASP A 313 57.42 17.38 -64.19
N ILE A 314 56.24 16.93 -63.75
CA ILE A 314 55.34 17.65 -62.83
C ILE A 314 55.17 16.80 -61.56
N ARG A 315 55.30 17.43 -60.39
CA ARG A 315 55.22 16.77 -59.07
C ARG A 315 54.39 17.54 -58.04
N THR A 316 53.60 18.51 -58.49
CA THR A 316 52.84 19.43 -57.65
C THR A 316 51.98 18.74 -56.60
N ILE A 317 51.17 17.73 -56.98
CA ILE A 317 50.27 17.03 -56.07
C ILE A 317 51.07 16.12 -55.14
N ARG A 318 52.08 15.40 -55.63
CA ARG A 318 52.92 14.53 -54.78
C ARG A 318 53.72 15.33 -53.74
N ASP A 319 54.22 16.50 -54.11
CA ASP A 319 55.00 17.36 -53.22
C ASP A 319 54.11 18.06 -52.18
N ASP A 320 52.94 18.54 -52.60
CA ASP A 320 51.96 19.14 -51.68
C ASP A 320 51.33 18.10 -50.76
N ALA A 321 51.08 16.89 -51.25
CA ALA A 321 50.58 15.80 -50.41
C ALA A 321 51.58 15.45 -49.28
N LEU A 322 52.88 15.45 -49.61
CA LEU A 322 53.94 15.21 -48.64
C LEU A 322 54.08 16.35 -47.62
N TYR A 323 53.89 17.59 -48.07
CA TYR A 323 53.88 18.74 -47.18
C TYR A 323 52.70 18.71 -46.20
N PHE A 324 51.46 18.54 -46.70
CA PHE A 324 50.27 18.53 -45.85
C PHE A 324 50.32 17.39 -44.85
N ARG A 325 50.83 16.22 -45.24
CA ARG A 325 51.04 15.12 -44.32
C ARG A 325 51.96 15.50 -43.16
N ARG A 326 53.15 16.07 -43.44
CA ARG A 326 54.09 16.52 -42.40
C ARG A 326 53.49 17.61 -41.51
N PHE A 327 52.69 18.50 -42.09
CA PHE A 327 52.00 19.54 -41.34
C PHE A 327 50.97 18.94 -40.36
N LEU A 328 50.19 17.96 -40.80
CA LEU A 328 49.22 17.22 -39.97
C LEU A 328 49.90 16.36 -38.89
N GLU A 329 51.06 15.75 -39.19
CA GLU A 329 51.87 15.04 -38.20
C GLU A 329 52.34 15.98 -37.06
N ASN A 330 52.73 17.21 -37.39
CA ASN A 330 53.12 18.24 -36.42
C ASN A 330 51.94 18.80 -35.60
N LEU A 331 50.73 18.84 -36.18
CA LEU A 331 49.51 19.20 -35.46
C LEU A 331 49.10 18.09 -34.46
N SER A 332 49.26 16.82 -34.86
CA SER A 332 48.89 15.64 -34.06
C SER A 332 49.77 15.44 -32.81
N THR A 333 50.98 16.00 -32.81
CA THR A 333 51.99 15.85 -31.74
C THR A 333 51.92 16.92 -30.65
N LYS A 334 51.14 17.99 -30.82
CA LYS A 334 51.03 19.11 -29.86
C LYS A 334 49.93 18.96 -28.79
N ASP A 335 49.01 18.00 -28.92
CA ASP A 335 47.90 17.76 -27.98
C ASP A 335 48.02 16.38 -27.27
N SER A 336 48.93 16.23 -26.30
CA SER A 336 49.31 14.90 -25.78
C SER A 336 48.41 14.31 -24.67
N GLU A 337 47.89 15.08 -23.72
CA GLU A 337 47.18 14.51 -22.54
C GLU A 337 45.69 14.24 -22.80
N GLN A 338 44.95 15.22 -23.30
CA GLN A 338 43.49 15.06 -23.55
C GLN A 338 43.21 14.03 -24.65
N LYS A 339 44.10 13.90 -25.63
CA LYS A 339 44.01 12.89 -26.68
C LYS A 339 44.25 11.48 -26.12
N GLN A 340 45.22 11.32 -25.23
CA GLN A 340 45.47 10.05 -24.55
C GLN A 340 44.32 9.67 -23.63
N GLU A 341 43.73 10.62 -22.91
CA GLU A 341 42.53 10.39 -22.09
C GLU A 341 41.33 9.97 -22.96
N ALA A 342 41.09 10.65 -24.09
CA ALA A 342 40.01 10.31 -25.02
C ALA A 342 40.20 8.92 -25.66
N GLN A 343 41.43 8.58 -26.09
CA GLN A 343 41.76 7.25 -26.64
C GLN A 343 41.63 6.15 -25.59
N PHE A 344 42.04 6.42 -24.34
CA PHE A 344 41.87 5.52 -23.22
C PHE A 344 40.39 5.28 -22.92
N LEU A 345 39.58 6.33 -22.84
CA LEU A 345 38.14 6.22 -22.61
C LEU A 345 37.44 5.42 -23.71
N HIS A 346 37.81 5.63 -24.98
CA HIS A 346 37.22 4.88 -26.09
C HIS A 346 37.60 3.39 -26.05
N SER A 347 38.87 3.09 -25.74
CA SER A 347 39.37 1.72 -25.59
C SER A 347 38.71 1.03 -24.40
N LEU A 348 38.58 1.71 -23.26
CA LEU A 348 37.91 1.21 -22.07
C LEU A 348 36.42 0.93 -22.35
N LEU A 349 35.71 1.85 -23.01
CA LEU A 349 34.33 1.64 -23.43
C LEU A 349 34.18 0.40 -24.30
N SER A 350 35.05 0.22 -25.30
CA SER A 350 34.98 -0.93 -26.22
C SER A 350 35.17 -2.28 -25.51
N VAL A 351 35.97 -2.31 -24.45
CA VAL A 351 36.19 -3.52 -23.64
C VAL A 351 34.98 -3.79 -22.75
N VAL A 352 34.47 -2.75 -22.11
CA VAL A 352 33.43 -2.84 -21.07
C VAL A 352 32.03 -3.06 -21.68
N GLU A 353 31.76 -2.53 -22.87
CA GLU A 353 30.48 -2.73 -23.59
C GLU A 353 30.20 -4.21 -23.91
N ASN A 354 31.24 -5.03 -24.12
CA ASN A 354 31.07 -6.48 -24.32
C ASN A 354 30.43 -7.19 -23.11
N TYR A 355 30.43 -6.54 -21.94
CA TYR A 355 29.85 -7.06 -20.70
C TYR A 355 28.55 -6.37 -20.29
N GLN A 356 27.96 -5.50 -21.15
CA GLN A 356 26.74 -4.74 -20.86
C GLN A 356 25.53 -5.63 -20.49
N GLY A 357 25.50 -6.87 -20.99
CA GLY A 357 24.46 -7.86 -20.70
C GLY A 357 24.63 -8.61 -19.38
N GLN A 358 25.74 -8.42 -18.67
CA GLN A 358 26.01 -9.06 -17.38
C GLN A 358 25.63 -8.11 -16.23
N ASP A 359 25.34 -8.65 -15.05
CA ASP A 359 24.91 -7.87 -13.89
C ASP A 359 25.87 -8.08 -12.72
N PHE A 360 27.05 -7.46 -12.81
CA PHE A 360 28.06 -7.46 -11.77
C PHE A 360 28.51 -6.04 -11.41
N SER A 361 29.00 -5.90 -10.18
CA SER A 361 29.60 -4.67 -9.67
C SER A 361 31.07 -4.59 -10.05
N ILE A 362 31.55 -3.39 -10.41
CA ILE A 362 32.95 -3.22 -10.78
C ILE A 362 33.79 -3.03 -9.51
N PRO A 363 34.75 -3.94 -9.24
CA PRO A 363 35.58 -3.86 -8.04
C PRO A 363 36.31 -2.50 -7.96
N GLY A 364 36.30 -1.89 -6.77
CA GLY A 364 36.90 -0.57 -6.56
C GLY A 364 36.02 0.63 -6.94
N THR A 365 34.82 0.39 -7.46
CA THR A 365 33.80 1.43 -7.70
C THR A 365 32.48 1.06 -6.99
N SER A 366 31.64 2.05 -6.70
CA SER A 366 30.27 1.84 -6.22
C SER A 366 29.25 1.58 -7.34
N LEU A 367 29.72 1.47 -8.59
CA LEU A 367 28.87 1.41 -9.77
C LEU A 367 28.72 -0.04 -10.27
N ASN A 368 27.52 -0.39 -10.71
CA ASN A 368 27.34 -1.60 -11.52
C ASN A 368 27.81 -1.37 -12.96
N ILE A 369 28.02 -2.44 -13.73
CA ILE A 369 28.55 -2.37 -15.10
C ILE A 369 27.76 -1.41 -16.00
N LYS A 370 26.43 -1.34 -15.86
CA LYS A 370 25.57 -0.41 -16.63
C LYS A 370 25.79 1.04 -16.24
N GLN A 371 25.85 1.34 -14.94
CA GLN A 371 26.11 2.67 -14.42
C GLN A 371 27.53 3.16 -14.76
N PHE A 372 28.51 2.25 -14.77
CA PHE A 372 29.87 2.56 -15.18
C PHE A 372 29.99 2.84 -16.67
N ILE A 373 29.30 2.06 -17.53
CA ILE A 373 29.22 2.37 -18.97
C ILE A 373 28.58 3.75 -19.19
N ALA A 374 27.52 4.09 -18.44
CA ALA A 374 26.86 5.39 -18.55
C ALA A 374 27.79 6.56 -18.20
N SER A 375 28.55 6.46 -17.10
CA SER A 375 29.50 7.52 -16.70
C SER A 375 30.69 7.65 -17.66
N LEU A 376 31.16 6.54 -18.23
CA LEU A 376 32.17 6.55 -19.29
C LEU A 376 31.65 7.22 -20.58
N LYS A 377 30.39 6.97 -20.97
CA LYS A 377 29.76 7.62 -22.13
C LYS A 377 29.61 9.11 -21.93
N GLU A 378 29.17 9.55 -20.75
CA GLU A 378 29.05 10.97 -20.40
C GLU A 378 30.40 11.69 -20.50
N ARG A 379 31.46 11.11 -19.92
CA ARG A 379 32.81 11.70 -20.00
C ARG A 379 33.40 11.62 -21.41
N SER A 380 33.13 10.56 -22.16
CA SER A 380 33.52 10.44 -23.58
C SER A 380 32.87 11.51 -24.47
N ASN A 381 31.59 11.83 -24.23
CA ASN A 381 30.88 12.88 -24.97
C ASN A 381 31.54 14.26 -24.83
N SER A 382 32.16 14.54 -23.68
CA SER A 382 32.93 15.77 -23.47
C SER A 382 34.17 15.90 -24.38
N PHE A 383 34.66 14.77 -24.94
CA PHE A 383 35.79 14.70 -25.86
C PHE A 383 35.39 14.50 -27.34
N SER A 384 34.10 14.41 -27.65
CA SER A 384 33.58 14.14 -29.01
C SER A 384 34.18 15.02 -30.10
N LYS A 385 34.30 16.33 -29.86
CA LYS A 385 34.90 17.29 -30.81
C LYS A 385 36.39 17.02 -31.06
N LEU A 386 37.13 16.60 -30.02
CA LEU A 386 38.56 16.27 -30.13
C LEU A 386 38.76 14.92 -30.85
N ILE A 387 37.89 13.95 -30.60
CA ILE A 387 37.90 12.65 -31.26
C ILE A 387 37.62 12.82 -32.77
N ILE A 388 36.57 13.57 -33.13
CA ILE A 388 36.23 13.86 -34.53
C ILE A 388 37.41 14.53 -35.24
N LYS A 389 37.99 15.57 -34.63
CA LYS A 389 39.16 16.27 -35.21
C LYS A 389 40.37 15.36 -35.36
N SER A 390 40.63 14.49 -34.37
CA SER A 390 41.72 13.51 -34.47
C SER A 390 41.48 12.50 -35.59
N GLN A 391 40.25 12.02 -35.76
CA GLN A 391 39.89 11.08 -36.82
C GLN A 391 40.05 11.73 -38.20
N GLN A 392 39.55 12.96 -38.39
CA GLN A 392 39.72 13.73 -39.62
C GLN A 392 41.20 13.90 -40.00
N ILE A 393 42.08 14.14 -39.02
CA ILE A 393 43.53 14.24 -39.25
C ILE A 393 44.08 12.89 -39.74
N THR A 394 43.71 11.78 -39.11
CA THR A 394 44.16 10.44 -39.49
C THR A 394 43.65 10.03 -40.88
N ASP A 395 42.37 10.27 -41.18
CA ASP A 395 41.78 9.98 -42.48
C ASP A 395 42.45 10.81 -43.58
N CYS A 396 42.68 12.10 -43.33
CA CYS A 396 43.39 12.97 -44.28
C CYS A 396 44.82 12.47 -44.53
N GLN A 397 45.54 12.01 -43.50
CA GLN A 397 46.88 11.43 -43.65
C GLN A 397 46.88 10.14 -44.47
N SER A 398 45.87 9.28 -44.30
CA SER A 398 45.70 8.07 -45.11
C SER A 398 45.50 8.44 -46.58
N PHE A 399 44.50 9.29 -46.87
CA PHE A 399 44.19 9.69 -48.24
C PHE A 399 45.38 10.38 -48.93
N LEU A 400 46.17 11.18 -48.19
CA LEU A 400 47.40 11.80 -48.69
C LEU A 400 48.49 10.77 -49.10
N ASN A 401 48.49 9.57 -48.52
CA ASN A 401 49.35 8.48 -48.98
C ASN A 401 48.71 7.77 -50.18
N ASP A 402 47.43 7.46 -50.09
CA ASP A 402 46.70 6.72 -51.13
C ASP A 402 46.70 7.48 -52.47
N ILE A 403 46.56 8.82 -52.45
CA ILE A 403 46.68 9.65 -53.66
C ILE A 403 48.08 9.59 -54.26
N ARG A 404 49.14 9.52 -53.43
CA ARG A 404 50.52 9.45 -53.92
C ARG A 404 50.80 8.09 -54.54
N GLU A 405 50.29 7.01 -53.94
CA GLU A 405 50.37 5.66 -54.51
C GLU A 405 49.61 5.60 -55.83
N ALA A 406 48.35 6.06 -55.87
CA ALA A 406 47.56 6.10 -57.10
C ALA A 406 48.22 6.92 -58.22
N ILE A 407 48.83 8.07 -57.90
CA ILE A 407 49.58 8.85 -58.90
C ILE A 407 50.84 8.11 -59.36
N ASN A 408 51.59 7.49 -58.47
CA ASN A 408 52.81 6.76 -58.84
C ASN A 408 52.50 5.54 -59.72
N ASP A 409 51.46 4.78 -59.37
CA ASP A 409 50.99 3.65 -60.16
C ASP A 409 50.43 4.11 -61.51
N GLY A 410 49.68 5.22 -61.51
CA GLY A 410 49.21 5.88 -62.73
C GLY A 410 50.34 6.30 -63.66
N VAL A 411 51.40 6.93 -63.14
CA VAL A 411 52.59 7.33 -63.92
C VAL A 411 53.27 6.09 -64.53
N LYS A 412 53.40 5.01 -63.75
CA LYS A 412 53.99 3.76 -64.21
C LYS A 412 53.16 3.15 -65.35
N HIS A 413 51.85 2.99 -65.15
CA HIS A 413 50.95 2.45 -66.17
C HIS A 413 50.89 3.33 -67.42
N TYR A 414 50.95 4.65 -67.27
CA TYR A 414 51.01 5.57 -68.40
C TYR A 414 52.34 5.46 -69.16
N SER A 415 53.46 5.28 -68.46
CA SER A 415 54.76 5.04 -69.10
C SER A 415 54.80 3.71 -69.87
N ASP A 416 54.15 2.67 -69.35
CA ASP A 416 53.96 1.39 -70.04
C ASP A 416 53.10 1.58 -71.30
N CYS A 417 52.02 2.38 -71.22
CA CYS A 417 51.20 2.75 -72.38
C CYS A 417 52.02 3.46 -73.46
N LEU A 418 52.86 4.43 -73.08
CA LEU A 418 53.73 5.15 -74.02
C LEU A 418 54.77 4.24 -74.66
N LYS A 419 55.31 3.28 -73.91
CA LYS A 419 56.28 2.30 -74.42
C LYS A 419 55.63 1.39 -75.47
N ILE A 420 54.46 0.82 -75.15
CA ILE A 420 53.69 -0.05 -76.06
C ILE A 420 53.27 0.72 -77.32
N ALA A 421 52.85 1.99 -77.18
CA ALA A 421 52.47 2.84 -78.30
C ALA A 421 53.66 3.21 -79.22
N ARG A 422 54.84 3.52 -78.63
CA ARG A 422 56.06 3.85 -79.39
C ARG A 422 56.62 2.65 -80.15
N GLU A 423 56.58 1.46 -79.55
CA GLU A 423 57.04 0.21 -80.19
C GLU A 423 56.21 -0.15 -81.44
N ARG A 424 55.01 0.45 -81.61
CA ARG A 424 54.07 0.14 -82.70
C ARG A 424 53.78 1.29 -83.66
N GLY A 425 54.38 2.47 -83.44
CA GLY A 425 54.21 3.63 -84.33
C GLY A 425 52.82 4.29 -84.26
N GLU A 426 52.06 4.05 -83.19
CA GLU A 426 50.75 4.68 -82.95
C GLU A 426 50.91 6.09 -82.36
N THR A 427 50.03 7.03 -82.72
CA THR A 427 50.04 8.40 -82.16
C THR A 427 49.22 8.49 -80.87
N ILE A 428 49.70 9.27 -79.89
CA ILE A 428 49.09 9.42 -78.55
C ILE A 428 47.61 9.87 -78.61
N GLU A 429 47.22 10.52 -79.69
CA GLU A 429 45.88 11.10 -79.89
C GLU A 429 44.81 10.06 -80.23
N GLN A 430 45.17 8.88 -80.74
CA GLN A 430 44.22 7.79 -81.04
C GLN A 430 43.84 6.98 -79.79
N LEU A 431 44.69 7.00 -78.75
CA LEU A 431 44.53 6.29 -77.47
C LEU A 431 43.44 6.86 -76.54
N THR A 432 42.86 8.02 -76.84
CA THR A 432 42.01 8.78 -75.89
C THR A 432 40.51 8.73 -76.22
N GLY A 433 40.12 8.30 -77.42
CA GLY A 433 38.72 8.35 -77.90
C GLY A 433 37.78 7.28 -77.32
N GLU A 434 38.14 6.00 -77.30
CA GLU A 434 37.25 4.92 -76.81
C GLU A 434 37.04 4.97 -75.27
N PHE A 435 38.04 5.45 -74.52
CA PHE A 435 37.96 5.62 -73.06
C PHE A 435 36.93 6.65 -72.63
N GLU A 436 36.87 7.75 -73.36
CA GLU A 436 35.88 8.79 -73.08
C GLU A 436 34.46 8.29 -73.38
N ASN A 437 34.29 7.28 -74.22
CA ASN A 437 32.99 6.67 -74.55
C ASN A 437 32.50 5.72 -73.43
N GLU A 438 33.34 4.80 -72.93
CA GLU A 438 32.98 3.94 -71.79
C GLU A 438 32.73 4.80 -70.52
N GLU A 439 33.55 5.82 -70.27
CA GLU A 439 33.37 6.74 -69.16
C GLU A 439 32.11 7.61 -69.32
N LEU A 440 31.76 8.00 -70.56
CA LEU A 440 30.53 8.72 -70.86
C LEU A 440 29.29 7.88 -70.54
N ASP A 441 29.26 6.61 -70.96
CA ASP A 441 28.14 5.71 -70.69
C ASP A 441 27.99 5.41 -69.19
N ALA A 442 29.09 5.16 -68.49
CA ALA A 442 29.08 4.99 -67.04
C ALA A 442 28.59 6.27 -66.31
N THR A 443 29.02 7.44 -66.76
CA THR A 443 28.58 8.73 -66.19
C THR A 443 27.10 9.00 -66.50
N LYS A 444 26.61 8.63 -67.69
CA LYS A 444 25.18 8.70 -68.05
C LYS A 444 24.32 7.79 -67.18
N GLN A 445 24.76 6.56 -66.91
CA GLN A 445 24.05 5.65 -66.00
C GLN A 445 24.02 6.19 -64.56
N LYS A 446 25.15 6.73 -64.07
CA LYS A 446 25.20 7.42 -62.77
C LYS A 446 24.27 8.63 -62.73
N LEU A 447 24.18 9.42 -63.80
CA LEU A 447 23.27 10.57 -63.88
C LEU A 447 21.81 10.15 -63.70
N VAL A 448 21.38 9.03 -64.28
CA VAL A 448 20.01 8.50 -64.08
C VAL A 448 19.73 8.20 -62.61
N GLN A 449 20.70 7.58 -61.90
CA GLN A 449 20.56 7.29 -60.47
C GLN A 449 20.55 8.56 -59.62
N ILE A 450 21.42 9.53 -59.93
CA ILE A 450 21.47 10.83 -59.25
C ILE A 450 20.18 11.61 -59.50
N ALA A 451 19.64 11.62 -60.72
CA ALA A 451 18.38 12.28 -61.05
C ALA A 451 17.19 11.70 -60.26
N LYS A 452 17.17 10.37 -60.05
CA LYS A 452 16.18 9.72 -59.18
C LYS A 452 16.32 10.19 -57.72
N ARG A 453 17.54 10.16 -57.16
CA ARG A 453 17.83 10.66 -55.80
C ARG A 453 17.46 12.14 -55.65
N LEU A 454 17.69 12.95 -56.67
CA LEU A 454 17.34 14.38 -56.69
C LEU A 454 15.82 14.57 -56.62
N GLN A 455 15.06 13.76 -57.34
CA GLN A 455 13.60 13.80 -57.31
C GLN A 455 13.05 13.37 -55.94
N GLU A 456 13.63 12.35 -55.32
CA GLU A 456 13.31 11.92 -53.95
C GLU A 456 13.61 13.04 -52.94
N ALA A 457 14.76 13.72 -53.06
CA ALA A 457 15.12 14.85 -52.22
C ALA A 457 14.17 16.06 -52.39
N LYS A 458 13.73 16.35 -53.63
CA LYS A 458 12.70 17.38 -53.89
C LYS A 458 11.38 17.06 -53.20
N THR A 459 10.96 15.79 -53.28
CA THR A 459 9.72 15.32 -52.64
C THR A 459 9.80 15.50 -51.13
N ARG A 460 10.93 15.12 -50.52
CA ARG A 460 11.19 15.30 -49.08
C ARG A 460 11.17 16.77 -48.63
N LEU A 461 11.68 17.69 -49.45
CA LEU A 461 11.59 19.13 -49.16
C LEU A 461 10.14 19.63 -49.15
N VAL A 462 9.32 19.19 -50.12
CA VAL A 462 7.90 19.56 -50.21
C VAL A 462 7.12 19.01 -49.00
N GLU A 463 7.39 17.77 -48.59
CA GLU A 463 6.80 17.18 -47.36
C GLU A 463 7.11 18.01 -46.12
N TYR A 464 8.25 18.70 -46.09
CA TYR A 464 8.66 19.54 -44.96
C TYR A 464 8.20 21.01 -45.12
N GLY A 465 7.39 21.29 -46.15
CA GLY A 465 6.86 22.63 -46.44
C GLY A 465 7.92 23.59 -47.00
N LEU A 466 9.01 23.07 -47.57
CA LEU A 466 10.09 23.86 -48.17
C LEU A 466 9.97 23.88 -49.70
N ASN A 467 10.18 25.05 -50.30
CA ASN A 467 10.23 25.19 -51.75
C ASN A 467 11.64 24.88 -52.27
N TYR A 468 11.76 23.90 -53.18
CA TYR A 468 13.04 23.52 -53.79
C TYR A 468 13.69 24.64 -54.60
N GLU A 469 12.90 25.58 -55.16
CA GLU A 469 13.42 26.73 -55.93
C GLU A 469 14.18 27.71 -55.04
N ASN A 470 13.81 27.77 -53.76
CA ASN A 470 14.44 28.61 -52.75
C ASN A 470 15.32 27.78 -51.78
N ALA A 471 15.69 26.55 -52.14
CA ALA A 471 16.45 25.67 -51.26
C ALA A 471 17.83 26.26 -50.89
N ALA A 472 18.52 26.88 -51.86
CA ALA A 472 19.83 27.49 -51.61
C ALA A 472 19.75 28.66 -50.60
N SER A 473 18.80 29.57 -50.80
CA SER A 473 18.60 30.70 -49.88
C SER A 473 18.10 30.26 -48.50
N SER A 474 17.25 29.22 -48.45
CA SER A 474 16.77 28.61 -47.20
C SER A 474 17.90 27.94 -46.42
N TYR A 475 18.79 27.21 -47.11
CA TYR A 475 19.96 26.58 -46.51
C TYR A 475 20.91 27.63 -45.93
N ASP A 476 21.22 28.68 -46.70
CA ASP A 476 22.09 29.77 -46.25
C ASP A 476 21.46 30.55 -45.08
N SER A 477 20.13 30.65 -45.02
CA SER A 477 19.43 31.26 -43.89
C SER A 477 19.55 30.45 -42.60
N LEU A 478 19.52 29.11 -42.69
CA LEU A 478 19.70 28.22 -41.54
C LEU A 478 21.16 28.17 -41.10
N LEU A 479 22.10 28.20 -42.04
CA LEU A 479 23.54 28.31 -41.73
C LEU A 479 23.90 29.54 -40.90
N LYS A 480 23.19 30.65 -41.11
CA LYS A 480 23.38 31.90 -40.35
C LYS A 480 22.82 31.82 -38.93
N LYS A 481 22.01 30.82 -38.59
CA LYS A 481 21.55 30.59 -37.21
C LYS A 481 22.69 29.98 -36.40
N GLU A 482 22.80 30.38 -35.13
CA GLU A 482 23.82 29.86 -34.23
C GLU A 482 23.78 28.32 -34.15
N GLY A 483 24.95 27.69 -34.15
CA GLY A 483 25.10 26.24 -34.03
C GLY A 483 24.98 25.44 -35.33
N PHE A 484 24.37 25.97 -36.39
CA PHE A 484 24.19 25.19 -37.63
C PHE A 484 25.47 25.04 -38.46
N TYR A 485 26.44 25.96 -38.30
CA TYR A 485 27.73 25.86 -38.97
C TYR A 485 28.50 24.59 -38.59
N THR A 486 28.35 24.11 -37.34
CA THR A 486 29.05 22.89 -36.90
C THR A 486 28.49 21.61 -37.54
N TYR A 487 27.27 21.67 -38.10
CA TYR A 487 26.62 20.53 -38.75
C TYR A 487 26.96 20.39 -40.24
N VAL A 488 27.73 21.33 -40.79
CA VAL A 488 28.18 21.29 -42.19
C VAL A 488 29.12 20.13 -42.44
N SER A 489 29.98 19.78 -41.49
CA SER A 489 30.93 18.66 -41.62
C SER A 489 30.34 17.28 -41.26
N TYR A 490 29.10 17.22 -40.79
CA TYR A 490 28.49 15.96 -40.34
C TYR A 490 28.10 15.08 -41.53
N SER A 491 28.26 13.75 -41.41
CA SER A 491 27.72 12.82 -42.40
C SER A 491 26.19 12.77 -42.39
N GLU A 492 25.59 12.18 -43.43
CA GLU A 492 24.13 11.98 -43.49
C GLU A 492 23.63 11.17 -42.28
N ASP A 493 24.32 10.09 -41.91
CA ASP A 493 23.97 9.26 -40.76
C ASP A 493 24.09 10.02 -39.43
N GLN A 494 25.12 10.86 -39.26
CA GLN A 494 25.29 11.67 -38.06
C GLN A 494 24.17 12.70 -37.89
N LEU A 495 23.76 13.36 -38.99
CA LEU A 495 22.64 14.29 -38.94
C LEU A 495 21.31 13.59 -38.72
N ARG A 496 21.12 12.41 -39.31
CA ARG A 496 19.93 11.59 -39.09
C ARG A 496 19.80 11.19 -37.63
N ASN A 497 20.87 10.67 -37.03
CA ASN A 497 20.88 10.31 -35.61
C ASN A 497 20.56 11.52 -34.73
N LEU A 498 21.11 12.70 -35.04
CA LEU A 498 20.84 13.92 -34.27
C LEU A 498 19.36 14.36 -34.40
N VAL A 499 18.76 14.23 -35.60
CA VAL A 499 17.33 14.48 -35.82
C VAL A 499 16.48 13.51 -35.00
N ASP A 500 16.82 12.22 -35.00
CA ASP A 500 16.11 11.18 -34.26
C ASP A 500 16.24 11.37 -32.74
N GLU A 501 17.43 11.71 -32.23
CA GLU A 501 17.66 12.05 -30.82
C GLU A 501 16.82 13.27 -30.38
N THR A 502 16.76 14.30 -31.22
CA THR A 502 15.96 15.50 -30.93
C THR A 502 14.47 15.19 -30.99
N ALA A 503 14.03 14.30 -31.89
CA ALA A 503 12.65 13.83 -31.95
C ALA A 503 12.25 13.07 -30.68
N ASN A 504 13.08 12.13 -30.23
CA ASN A 504 12.84 11.34 -29.01
C ASN A 504 12.78 12.24 -27.77
N ALA A 505 13.65 13.25 -27.68
CA ALA A 505 13.62 14.23 -26.59
C ALA A 505 12.36 15.10 -26.61
N LEU A 506 11.81 15.40 -27.80
CA LEU A 506 10.55 16.12 -27.92
C LEU A 506 9.37 15.24 -27.47
N GLU A 507 9.36 13.97 -27.84
CA GLU A 507 8.34 13.00 -27.42
C GLU A 507 8.34 12.78 -25.91
N SER A 508 9.53 12.71 -25.28
CA SER A 508 9.62 12.61 -23.82
C SER A 508 9.04 13.83 -23.12
N LEU A 509 9.35 15.05 -23.60
CA LEU A 509 8.78 16.29 -23.08
C LEU A 509 7.26 16.37 -23.26
N GLN A 510 6.73 15.87 -24.38
CA GLN A 510 5.28 15.77 -24.61
C GLN A 510 4.60 14.85 -23.59
N SER A 511 5.18 13.67 -23.33
CA SER A 511 4.68 12.73 -22.33
C SER A 511 4.73 13.31 -20.91
N GLU A 512 5.82 14.00 -20.56
CA GLU A 512 5.97 14.71 -19.28
C GLU A 512 4.91 15.80 -19.10
N GLU A 513 4.64 16.59 -20.14
CA GLU A 513 3.60 17.63 -20.15
C GLU A 513 2.20 17.02 -19.91
N GLU A 514 1.86 15.94 -20.60
CA GLU A 514 0.58 15.24 -20.43
C GLU A 514 0.41 14.67 -19.03
N ASN A 515 1.45 14.03 -18.49
CA ASN A 515 1.44 13.49 -17.13
C ASN A 515 1.25 14.59 -16.09
N CYS A 516 1.93 15.72 -16.26
CA CYS A 516 1.78 16.88 -15.38
C CYS A 516 0.36 17.46 -15.44
N LYS A 517 -0.23 17.61 -16.64
CA LYS A 517 -1.63 18.03 -16.81
C LYS A 517 -2.62 17.09 -16.14
N ARG A 518 -2.44 15.77 -16.28
CA ARG A 518 -3.30 14.77 -15.61
C ARG A 518 -3.20 14.87 -14.09
N GLN A 519 -2.00 15.03 -13.55
CA GLN A 519 -1.81 15.18 -12.11
C GLN A 519 -2.49 16.44 -11.57
N ILE A 520 -2.36 17.57 -12.28
CA ILE A 520 -3.04 18.82 -11.92
C ILE A 520 -4.56 18.61 -11.87
N GLN A 521 -5.15 17.95 -12.88
CA GLN A 521 -6.59 17.69 -12.90
C GLN A 521 -7.06 16.82 -11.72
N LEU A 522 -6.30 15.77 -11.38
CA LEU A 522 -6.63 14.90 -10.25
C LEU A 522 -6.57 15.66 -8.92
N ASP A 523 -5.53 16.47 -8.72
CA ASP A 523 -5.36 17.26 -7.50
C ASP A 523 -6.42 18.38 -7.40
N GLU A 524 -6.85 18.96 -8.53
CA GLU A 524 -7.97 19.92 -8.57
C GLU A 524 -9.30 19.27 -8.19
N ILE A 525 -9.60 18.07 -8.70
CA ILE A 525 -10.82 17.32 -8.35
C ILE A 525 -10.84 17.02 -6.84
N GLU A 526 -9.74 16.54 -6.28
CA GLU A 526 -9.67 16.20 -4.86
C GLU A 526 -9.71 17.45 -3.97
N ARG A 527 -9.06 18.54 -4.36
CA ARG A 527 -9.18 19.84 -3.69
C ARG A 527 -10.63 20.31 -3.67
N ASP A 528 -11.31 20.32 -4.82
CA ASP A 528 -12.70 20.79 -4.93
C ASP A 528 -13.66 19.92 -4.12
N ARG A 529 -13.41 18.61 -4.06
CA ARG A 529 -14.13 17.69 -3.18
C ARG A 529 -13.93 18.06 -1.70
N LEU A 530 -12.69 18.32 -1.28
CA LEU A 530 -12.37 18.69 0.10
C LEU A 530 -12.90 20.08 0.49
N GLU A 531 -12.94 21.04 -0.43
CA GLU A 531 -13.48 22.39 -0.18
C GLU A 531 -14.98 22.38 0.09
N LYS A 532 -15.73 21.49 -0.56
CA LYS A 532 -17.18 21.33 -0.40
C LYS A 532 -17.59 20.71 0.93
N LEU A 533 -16.66 20.11 1.67
CA LEU A 533 -16.93 19.50 2.96
C LEU A 533 -16.92 20.55 4.08
N GLY A 534 -17.80 20.40 5.07
CA GLY A 534 -17.74 21.17 6.31
C GLY A 534 -16.62 20.65 7.23
N THR A 535 -16.06 21.52 8.08
CA THR A 535 -15.15 21.09 9.15
C THR A 535 -15.95 20.40 10.26
N HIS A 536 -15.47 19.24 10.73
CA HIS A 536 -16.14 18.55 11.83
C HIS A 536 -15.87 19.25 13.17
N LYS A 537 -16.86 19.24 14.08
CA LYS A 537 -16.78 19.86 15.41
C LYS A 537 -15.58 19.38 16.25
N PHE A 538 -15.09 18.16 15.99
CA PHE A 538 -14.00 17.53 16.74
C PHE A 538 -12.68 17.43 15.97
N GLN A 539 -12.50 18.19 14.88
CA GLN A 539 -11.30 18.16 14.05
C GLN A 539 -10.02 18.37 14.87
N ASP A 540 -9.99 19.41 15.71
CA ASP A 540 -8.82 19.76 16.54
C ASP A 540 -8.54 18.74 17.66
N TYR A 541 -9.51 17.86 17.93
CA TYR A 541 -9.41 16.85 18.97
C TYR A 541 -9.10 15.45 18.42
N LEU A 542 -8.86 15.29 17.12
CA LEU A 542 -8.57 13.99 16.50
C LEU A 542 -7.43 13.23 17.21
N PRO A 543 -6.28 13.84 17.55
CA PRO A 543 -5.21 13.13 18.26
C PRO A 543 -5.64 12.62 19.64
N GLN A 544 -6.47 13.39 20.36
CA GLN A 544 -7.00 13.01 21.67
C GLN A 544 -8.02 11.87 21.54
N LEU A 545 -8.87 11.91 20.50
CA LEU A 545 -9.84 10.86 20.20
C LEU A 545 -9.14 9.54 19.85
N GLU A 546 -8.09 9.56 19.02
CA GLU A 546 -7.31 8.38 18.66
C GLU A 546 -6.59 7.76 19.87
N ARG A 547 -5.99 8.61 20.73
CA ARG A 547 -5.41 8.15 21.99
C ARG A 547 -6.47 7.49 22.89
N LEU A 548 -7.62 8.13 23.04
CA LEU A 548 -8.72 7.59 23.84
C LEU A 548 -9.21 6.24 23.27
N PHE A 549 -9.28 6.13 21.94
CA PHE A 549 -9.69 4.90 21.26
C PHE A 549 -8.73 3.75 21.53
N ALA A 550 -7.42 3.99 21.46
CA ALA A 550 -6.41 2.99 21.78
C ALA A 550 -6.53 2.49 23.23
N HIS A 551 -6.76 3.39 24.19
CA HIS A 551 -6.96 3.02 25.59
C HIS A 551 -8.22 2.18 25.79
N ILE A 552 -9.34 2.58 25.17
CA ILE A 552 -10.61 1.85 25.24
C ILE A 552 -10.49 0.47 24.59
N GLN A 553 -9.79 0.35 23.46
CA GLN A 553 -9.56 -0.92 22.78
C GLN A 553 -8.74 -1.88 23.65
N SER A 554 -7.70 -1.39 24.32
CA SER A 554 -6.92 -2.18 25.28
C SER A 554 -7.77 -2.64 26.48
N LEU A 555 -8.61 -1.74 26.99
CA LEU A 555 -9.52 -2.03 28.10
C LEU A 555 -10.58 -3.07 27.71
N GLU A 556 -11.18 -2.93 26.53
CA GLU A 556 -12.13 -3.89 25.96
C GLU A 556 -11.49 -5.28 25.90
N LYS A 557 -10.34 -5.40 25.23
CA LYS A 557 -9.62 -6.68 25.12
C LYS A 557 -9.36 -7.31 26.48
N THR A 558 -8.93 -6.51 27.46
CA THR A 558 -8.67 -6.99 28.81
C THR A 558 -9.93 -7.55 29.47
N ILE A 559 -11.05 -6.84 29.40
CA ILE A 559 -12.30 -7.23 30.07
C ILE A 559 -13.02 -8.36 29.32
N THR A 560 -13.20 -8.22 28.00
CA THR A 560 -14.03 -9.12 27.20
C THR A 560 -13.32 -10.40 26.80
N VAL A 561 -11.98 -10.40 26.75
CA VAL A 561 -11.18 -11.58 26.38
C VAL A 561 -10.43 -12.12 27.59
N THR A 562 -9.48 -11.36 28.14
CA THR A 562 -8.56 -11.88 29.16
C THR A 562 -9.28 -12.24 30.45
N PHE A 563 -10.07 -11.33 31.02
CA PHE A 563 -10.78 -11.59 32.26
C PHE A 563 -11.95 -12.55 32.08
N ASN A 564 -12.66 -12.50 30.93
CA ASN A 564 -13.74 -13.45 30.64
C ASN A 564 -13.23 -14.88 30.55
N ARG A 565 -12.09 -15.10 29.90
CA ARG A 565 -11.44 -16.41 29.89
C ARG A 565 -11.05 -16.83 31.30
N THR A 566 -10.41 -15.94 32.05
CA THR A 566 -9.92 -16.24 33.40
C THR A 566 -11.04 -16.60 34.37
N ILE A 567 -12.18 -15.89 34.36
CA ILE A 567 -13.32 -16.22 35.22
C ILE A 567 -13.98 -17.54 34.80
N ASN A 568 -14.05 -17.85 33.51
CA ASN A 568 -14.55 -19.14 33.03
C ASN A 568 -13.63 -20.29 33.48
N ASP A 569 -12.31 -20.11 33.35
CA ASP A 569 -11.33 -21.10 33.80
C ASP A 569 -11.41 -21.33 35.33
N MET A 570 -11.72 -20.28 36.10
CA MET A 570 -11.98 -20.39 37.55
C MET A 570 -13.26 -21.17 37.85
N ILE A 571 -14.35 -20.92 37.13
CA ILE A 571 -15.64 -21.62 37.28
C ILE A 571 -15.45 -23.11 36.97
N ASP A 572 -14.79 -23.44 35.86
CA ASP A 572 -14.53 -24.81 35.43
C ASP A 572 -13.47 -25.54 36.30
N SER A 573 -12.86 -24.86 37.27
CA SER A 573 -11.72 -25.36 38.06
C SER A 573 -10.52 -25.81 37.19
N LYS A 574 -10.35 -25.19 36.01
CA LYS A 574 -9.27 -25.46 35.03
C LYS A 574 -8.17 -24.41 35.04
N LEU A 575 -8.25 -23.42 35.93
CA LEU A 575 -7.32 -22.30 35.94
C LEU A 575 -5.88 -22.77 36.23
N LYS A 576 -5.05 -22.78 35.17
CA LYS A 576 -3.59 -22.72 35.28
C LYS A 576 -3.21 -21.27 35.09
N ALA A 577 -3.10 -20.48 36.16
CA ALA A 577 -2.76 -19.07 36.04
C ALA A 577 -1.35 -18.92 35.42
N VAL A 578 -1.26 -18.43 34.18
CA VAL A 578 0.01 -18.36 33.42
C VAL A 578 0.62 -16.95 33.45
N THR A 579 -0.19 -15.91 33.63
CA THR A 579 0.26 -14.51 33.53
C THR A 579 0.02 -13.72 34.81
N GLU A 580 0.88 -12.74 35.10
CA GLU A 580 0.76 -11.86 36.29
C GLU A 580 -0.60 -11.16 36.37
N GLN A 581 -1.15 -10.76 35.23
CA GLN A 581 -2.46 -10.11 35.14
C GLN A 581 -3.60 -11.06 35.53
N GLN A 582 -3.53 -12.34 35.14
CA GLN A 582 -4.50 -13.35 35.57
C GLN A 582 -4.41 -13.63 37.07
N VAL A 583 -3.20 -13.63 37.63
CA VAL A 583 -2.98 -13.76 39.09
C VAL A 583 -3.62 -12.59 39.82
N LYS A 584 -3.34 -11.35 39.42
CA LYS A 584 -3.92 -10.14 40.03
C LYS A 584 -5.46 -10.14 39.94
N TYR A 585 -6.01 -10.52 38.79
CA TYR A 585 -7.45 -10.66 38.62
C TYR A 585 -8.04 -11.72 39.56
N SER A 586 -7.46 -12.91 39.59
CA SER A 586 -7.91 -14.02 40.44
C SER A 586 -7.85 -13.64 41.92
N GLU A 587 -6.78 -12.98 42.36
CA GLU A 587 -6.69 -12.44 43.72
C GLU A 587 -7.79 -11.42 44.03
N GLY A 588 -8.09 -10.53 43.07
CA GLY A 588 -9.18 -9.57 43.19
C GLY A 588 -10.53 -10.27 43.40
N VAL A 589 -10.80 -11.31 42.60
CA VAL A 589 -11.99 -12.16 42.74
C VAL A 589 -12.02 -12.86 44.10
N GLN A 590 -10.91 -13.45 44.55
CA GLN A 590 -10.82 -14.12 45.84
C GLN A 590 -11.08 -13.16 47.02
N ARG A 591 -10.57 -11.92 46.95
CA ARG A 591 -10.83 -10.87 47.95
C ARG A 591 -12.27 -10.41 47.91
N PHE A 592 -12.85 -10.26 46.72
CA PHE A 592 -14.26 -9.92 46.55
C PHE A 592 -15.17 -10.97 47.18
N LEU A 593 -14.92 -12.26 46.91
CA LEU A 593 -15.65 -13.36 47.54
C LEU A 593 -15.48 -13.36 49.06
N ALA A 594 -14.27 -13.13 49.56
CA ALA A 594 -14.01 -13.04 51.00
C ALA A 594 -14.78 -11.88 51.65
N ALA A 595 -14.82 -10.70 51.02
CA ALA A 595 -15.58 -9.55 51.50
C ALA A 595 -17.10 -9.82 51.46
N LYS A 596 -17.57 -10.52 50.42
CA LYS A 596 -18.98 -10.87 50.25
C LYS A 596 -19.45 -11.91 51.27
N ILE A 597 -18.64 -12.89 51.63
CA ILE A 597 -18.97 -13.85 52.69
C ILE A 597 -18.75 -13.19 54.07
N GLY A 598 -17.69 -12.41 54.22
CA GLY A 598 -17.36 -11.65 55.43
C GLY A 598 -16.74 -12.50 56.52
N LYS A 599 -17.51 -13.43 57.10
CA LYS A 599 -17.06 -14.31 58.18
C LYS A 599 -17.52 -15.74 57.97
N ILE A 600 -16.76 -16.69 58.50
CA ILE A 600 -17.17 -18.10 58.55
C ILE A 600 -16.96 -18.66 59.95
N ARG A 601 -17.87 -19.53 60.39
CA ARG A 601 -17.65 -20.32 61.59
C ARG A 601 -16.92 -21.61 61.21
N HIS A 602 -15.88 -21.95 61.95
CA HIS A 602 -15.18 -23.22 61.80
C HIS A 602 -14.78 -23.73 63.19
N ILE A 603 -15.23 -24.94 63.53
CA ILE A 603 -15.18 -25.48 64.89
C ILE A 603 -15.90 -24.50 65.85
N ASP A 604 -15.23 -23.98 66.86
CA ASP A 604 -15.83 -23.12 67.90
C ASP A 604 -15.66 -21.62 67.66
N ASN A 605 -14.91 -21.24 66.61
CA ASN A 605 -14.53 -19.85 66.38
C ASN A 605 -15.11 -19.28 65.08
N SER A 606 -15.41 -17.98 65.10
CA SER A 606 -15.77 -17.20 63.92
C SER A 606 -14.54 -16.49 63.37
N TYR A 607 -14.22 -16.71 62.10
CA TYR A 607 -13.06 -16.14 61.42
C TYR A 607 -13.47 -15.13 60.36
N SER A 608 -12.81 -13.97 60.34
CA SER A 608 -12.98 -13.00 59.25
C SER A 608 -12.12 -13.39 58.06
N LEU A 609 -12.66 -13.24 56.85
CA LEU A 609 -12.05 -13.76 55.63
C LEU A 609 -11.19 -12.72 54.93
N LYS A 610 -10.02 -13.14 54.45
CA LYS A 610 -9.08 -12.34 53.65
C LYS A 610 -9.14 -12.71 52.17
N LYS A 611 -9.15 -14.01 51.86
CA LYS A 611 -9.30 -14.56 50.50
C LYS A 611 -10.12 -15.84 50.54
N VAL A 612 -10.97 -16.04 49.54
CA VAL A 612 -11.69 -17.31 49.32
C VAL A 612 -11.29 -17.81 47.93
N ASP A 613 -10.49 -18.87 47.90
CA ASP A 613 -10.01 -19.48 46.67
C ASP A 613 -10.83 -20.72 46.32
N VAL A 614 -11.75 -20.52 45.38
CA VAL A 614 -12.64 -21.55 44.84
C VAL A 614 -11.92 -22.57 43.96
N VAL A 615 -10.76 -22.22 43.37
CA VAL A 615 -9.99 -23.12 42.50
C VAL A 615 -9.22 -24.11 43.35
N SER A 616 -8.48 -23.63 44.35
CA SER A 616 -7.76 -24.49 45.30
C SER A 616 -8.63 -25.03 46.43
N LYS A 617 -9.88 -24.56 46.53
CA LYS A 617 -10.84 -24.92 47.59
C LYS A 617 -10.32 -24.60 49.00
N GLU A 618 -9.71 -23.43 49.15
CA GLU A 618 -9.13 -22.93 50.41
C GLU A 618 -9.72 -21.57 50.81
N ILE A 619 -9.92 -21.37 52.11
CA ILE A 619 -10.26 -20.09 52.71
C ILE A 619 -9.06 -19.60 53.53
N ILE A 620 -8.62 -18.37 53.26
CA ILE A 620 -7.56 -17.70 54.00
C ILE A 620 -8.20 -16.60 54.84
N THR A 621 -8.00 -16.69 56.14
CA THR A 621 -8.53 -15.72 57.12
C THR A 621 -7.62 -14.51 57.29
N THR A 622 -8.10 -13.45 57.95
CA THR A 622 -7.28 -12.27 58.29
C THR A 622 -6.12 -12.60 59.22
N THR A 623 -6.24 -13.66 60.03
CA THR A 623 -5.16 -14.21 60.87
C THR A 623 -4.24 -15.17 60.12
N ASN A 624 -4.34 -15.24 58.78
CA ASN A 624 -3.63 -16.16 57.89
C ASN A 624 -3.86 -17.66 58.17
N LYS A 625 -4.85 -18.03 59.01
CA LYS A 625 -5.31 -19.42 59.11
C LYS A 625 -5.92 -19.85 57.78
N LYS A 626 -5.51 -21.03 57.29
CA LYS A 626 -6.06 -21.69 56.11
C LYS A 626 -7.08 -22.75 56.53
N ILE A 627 -8.25 -22.74 55.91
CA ILE A 627 -9.32 -23.70 56.15
C ILE A 627 -9.69 -24.31 54.79
N LYS A 628 -9.58 -25.63 54.64
CA LYS A 628 -10.00 -26.27 53.38
C LYS A 628 -11.51 -26.37 53.36
N PHE A 629 -12.09 -26.34 52.17
CA PHE A 629 -13.55 -26.47 52.01
C PHE A 629 -14.07 -27.78 52.61
N ALA A 630 -13.32 -28.88 52.48
CA ALA A 630 -13.65 -30.17 53.06
C ALA A 630 -13.69 -30.19 54.61
N ASP A 631 -13.05 -29.21 55.27
CA ASP A 631 -13.00 -29.12 56.73
C ASP A 631 -14.20 -28.31 57.31
N LEU A 632 -15.11 -27.83 56.45
CA LEU A 632 -16.31 -27.11 56.87
C LEU A 632 -17.48 -28.07 57.05
N GLY A 633 -18.17 -27.96 58.18
CA GLY A 633 -19.44 -28.65 58.36
C GLY A 633 -20.49 -28.21 57.33
N THR A 634 -21.42 -29.11 56.99
CA THR A 634 -22.52 -28.84 56.05
C THR A 634 -23.35 -27.62 56.47
N GLY A 635 -23.72 -27.51 57.75
CA GLY A 635 -24.41 -26.33 58.27
C GLY A 635 -23.58 -25.03 58.14
N GLN A 636 -22.30 -25.05 58.53
CA GLN A 636 -21.41 -23.88 58.48
C GLN A 636 -21.21 -23.35 57.06
N SER A 637 -21.03 -24.26 56.10
CA SER A 637 -20.89 -23.93 54.70
C SER A 637 -22.20 -23.38 54.10
N GLN A 638 -23.36 -23.90 54.53
CA GLN A 638 -24.67 -23.41 54.08
C GLN A 638 -24.90 -21.98 54.59
N GLY A 639 -24.52 -21.71 55.84
CA GLY A 639 -24.63 -20.39 56.46
C GLY A 639 -23.79 -19.34 55.73
N ALA A 640 -22.53 -19.67 55.42
CA ALA A 640 -21.63 -18.77 54.68
C ALA A 640 -22.14 -18.43 53.27
N TYR A 641 -22.74 -19.41 52.58
CA TYR A 641 -23.32 -19.21 51.26
C TYR A 641 -24.56 -18.30 51.30
N ILE A 642 -25.49 -18.53 52.25
CA ILE A 642 -26.66 -17.66 52.44
C ILE A 642 -26.24 -16.23 52.81
N GLU A 643 -25.26 -16.07 53.69
CA GLU A 643 -24.70 -14.74 53.99
C GLU A 643 -24.12 -14.08 52.74
N GLY A 644 -23.41 -14.84 51.90
CA GLY A 644 -22.91 -14.38 50.61
C GLY A 644 -24.02 -13.89 49.66
N LEU A 645 -25.14 -14.60 49.57
CA LEU A 645 -26.30 -14.19 48.75
C LEU A 645 -26.93 -12.90 49.28
N LEU A 646 -27.05 -12.76 50.60
CA LEU A 646 -27.62 -11.60 51.28
C LEU A 646 -26.69 -10.37 51.26
N ASN A 647 -25.38 -10.57 51.09
CA ASN A 647 -24.38 -9.51 50.93
C ASN A 647 -24.29 -9.02 49.48
N SER A 648 -25.43 -8.61 48.92
CA SER A 648 -25.52 -7.96 47.61
C SER A 648 -25.15 -6.47 47.73
N ASN A 649 -24.29 -5.95 46.87
CA ASN A 649 -23.95 -4.50 46.81
C ASN A 649 -24.86 -3.69 45.87
N ASP A 650 -25.92 -4.29 45.33
CA ASP A 650 -26.90 -3.58 44.50
C ASP A 650 -27.95 -2.83 45.36
N ASN A 651 -28.58 -1.80 44.78
CA ASN A 651 -29.64 -1.01 45.40
C ASN A 651 -31.03 -1.63 45.22
N LYS A 652 -31.11 -2.92 44.86
CA LYS A 652 -32.37 -3.60 44.57
C LYS A 652 -33.08 -3.99 45.86
N LYS A 653 -34.41 -4.02 45.82
CA LYS A 653 -35.23 -4.58 46.91
C LYS A 653 -35.19 -6.10 46.83
N ILE A 654 -35.04 -6.77 47.96
CA ILE A 654 -34.80 -8.22 48.00
C ILE A 654 -36.05 -8.97 48.47
N ILE A 655 -36.38 -10.06 47.79
CA ILE A 655 -37.32 -11.09 48.23
C ILE A 655 -36.48 -12.34 48.50
N ALA A 656 -36.34 -12.72 49.77
CA ALA A 656 -35.50 -13.85 50.19
C ALA A 656 -36.36 -15.03 50.66
N LEU A 657 -36.21 -16.17 49.99
CA LEU A 657 -36.96 -17.40 50.22
C LEU A 657 -35.95 -18.53 50.43
N PHE A 658 -35.87 -19.07 51.64
CA PHE A 658 -34.96 -20.16 51.98
C PHE A 658 -35.76 -21.38 52.42
N ASP A 659 -35.71 -22.44 51.62
CA ASP A 659 -36.37 -23.71 51.92
C ASP A 659 -35.40 -24.70 52.58
N GLU A 660 -35.94 -25.60 53.40
CA GLU A 660 -35.20 -26.73 54.01
C GLU A 660 -33.86 -26.37 54.69
N VAL A 661 -33.80 -25.32 55.52
CA VAL A 661 -32.58 -24.99 56.32
C VAL A 661 -32.30 -25.96 57.49
N ALA A 662 -32.81 -27.19 57.41
CA ALA A 662 -32.86 -28.17 58.50
C ALA A 662 -31.48 -28.65 58.99
N MET A 663 -30.45 -28.53 58.15
CA MET A 663 -29.08 -28.95 58.49
C MET A 663 -28.29 -27.87 59.26
N MET A 664 -28.90 -26.70 59.52
CA MET A 664 -28.29 -25.63 60.32
C MET A 664 -28.70 -25.72 61.78
N ASP A 665 -27.72 -25.64 62.68
CA ASP A 665 -27.96 -25.42 64.10
C ASP A 665 -28.41 -23.98 64.37
N SER A 666 -28.98 -23.74 65.56
CA SER A 666 -29.44 -22.42 65.99
C SER A 666 -28.34 -21.34 65.92
N ALA A 667 -27.09 -21.75 66.15
CA ALA A 667 -25.95 -20.87 66.13
C ALA A 667 -25.51 -20.46 64.71
N THR A 668 -25.77 -21.26 63.69
CA THR A 668 -25.57 -20.91 62.27
C THR A 668 -26.73 -20.09 61.70
N LEU A 669 -27.96 -20.29 62.19
CA LEU A 669 -29.14 -19.51 61.77
C LEU A 669 -29.15 -18.08 62.35
N THR A 670 -28.59 -17.89 63.55
CA THR A 670 -28.61 -16.58 64.25
C THR A 670 -27.97 -15.44 63.43
N PRO A 671 -26.79 -15.60 62.81
CA PRO A 671 -26.22 -14.60 61.90
C PRO A 671 -27.13 -14.23 60.72
N ILE A 672 -27.78 -15.22 60.10
CA ILE A 672 -28.71 -15.02 58.98
C ILE A 672 -29.92 -14.21 59.45
N PHE A 673 -30.50 -14.55 60.60
CA PHE A 673 -31.61 -13.79 61.19
C PHE A 673 -31.21 -12.33 61.46
N LYS A 674 -30.05 -12.10 62.07
CA LYS A 674 -29.51 -10.75 62.30
C LYS A 674 -29.33 -9.98 60.99
N LYS A 675 -28.85 -10.64 59.94
CA LYS A 675 -28.66 -10.03 58.62
C LYS A 675 -29.98 -9.65 57.96
N LEU A 676 -30.97 -10.55 57.95
CA LEU A 676 -32.29 -10.26 57.39
C LEU A 676 -32.99 -9.12 58.15
N LYS A 677 -32.91 -9.10 59.48
CA LYS A 677 -33.40 -7.98 60.30
C LYS A 677 -32.74 -6.67 59.95
N LYS A 678 -31.40 -6.66 59.83
CA LYS A 678 -30.67 -5.46 59.42
C LYS A 678 -31.16 -4.96 58.06
N MET A 679 -31.24 -5.85 57.06
CA MET A 679 -31.72 -5.49 55.71
C MET A 679 -33.18 -5.02 55.71
N TYR A 680 -34.01 -5.55 56.61
CA TYR A 680 -35.38 -5.10 56.83
C TYR A 680 -35.43 -3.67 57.36
N HIS A 681 -34.63 -3.36 58.39
CA HIS A 681 -34.52 -2.01 58.95
C HIS A 681 -33.91 -1.00 57.97
N ASP A 682 -32.93 -1.44 57.17
CA ASP A 682 -32.30 -0.63 56.11
C ASP A 682 -33.23 -0.42 54.90
N ASN A 683 -34.49 -0.88 54.97
CA ASN A 683 -35.47 -0.85 53.88
C ASN A 683 -34.94 -1.48 52.58
N LYS A 684 -34.11 -2.52 52.68
CA LYS A 684 -33.57 -3.25 51.52
C LYS A 684 -34.30 -4.58 51.29
N LEU A 685 -34.78 -5.22 52.36
CA LEU A 685 -35.56 -6.46 52.29
C LEU A 685 -37.06 -6.14 52.20
N LEU A 686 -37.71 -6.58 51.13
CA LEU A 686 -39.17 -6.47 50.97
C LEU A 686 -39.87 -7.62 51.72
N VAL A 687 -39.37 -8.84 51.54
CA VAL A 687 -39.88 -10.05 52.19
C VAL A 687 -38.73 -11.01 52.49
N GLY A 688 -38.77 -11.67 53.66
CA GLY A 688 -37.88 -12.76 54.03
C GLY A 688 -38.64 -13.91 54.66
N ILE A 689 -38.57 -15.11 54.06
CA ILE A 689 -39.17 -16.34 54.59
C ILE A 689 -38.08 -17.38 54.75
N ILE A 690 -37.96 -17.94 55.96
CA ILE A 690 -37.10 -19.10 56.23
C ILE A 690 -37.98 -20.27 56.66
N VAL A 691 -37.82 -21.42 56.01
CA VAL A 691 -38.58 -22.64 56.28
C VAL A 691 -37.71 -23.73 56.88
N GLN A 692 -38.15 -24.35 57.97
CA GLN A 692 -37.49 -25.51 58.60
C GLN A 692 -38.47 -26.66 58.89
N LYS A 693 -37.96 -27.89 58.89
CA LYS A 693 -38.69 -29.07 59.36
C LYS A 693 -38.87 -29.02 60.88
N ARG A 694 -40.06 -29.39 61.35
CA ARG A 694 -40.39 -29.69 62.75
C ARG A 694 -41.27 -30.93 62.78
N ASP A 695 -41.07 -31.82 63.74
CA ASP A 695 -41.75 -33.13 63.72
C ASP A 695 -43.26 -33.02 63.99
N GLU A 696 -43.70 -32.09 64.83
CA GLU A 696 -45.11 -31.87 65.14
C GLU A 696 -45.53 -30.39 65.14
N GLY A 697 -46.73 -30.13 64.63
CA GLY A 697 -47.37 -28.82 64.59
C GLY A 697 -46.77 -27.84 63.57
N ILE A 698 -47.54 -26.80 63.24
CA ILE A 698 -47.08 -25.69 62.41
C ILE A 698 -46.83 -24.50 63.33
N LEU A 699 -45.67 -23.87 63.18
CA LEU A 699 -45.29 -22.67 63.91
C LEU A 699 -44.86 -21.59 62.92
N VAL A 700 -45.55 -20.45 62.96
CA VAL A 700 -45.22 -19.26 62.18
C VAL A 700 -44.84 -18.17 63.17
N LYS A 701 -43.59 -17.71 63.12
CA LYS A 701 -43.06 -16.67 64.02
C LYS A 701 -42.55 -15.47 63.22
N PRO A 702 -43.03 -14.24 63.50
CA PRO A 702 -42.37 -13.03 63.02
C PRO A 702 -40.93 -12.99 63.54
N LEU A 703 -39.94 -12.89 62.65
CA LEU A 703 -38.54 -12.86 63.08
C LEU A 703 -38.20 -11.54 63.80
N ILE A 704 -38.95 -10.47 63.55
CA ILE A 704 -38.75 -9.16 64.20
C ILE A 704 -38.93 -9.27 65.73
N GLU A 705 -39.80 -10.18 66.18
CA GLU A 705 -40.17 -10.39 67.58
C GLU A 705 -39.30 -11.45 68.30
N MET A 706 -38.54 -12.25 67.53
CA MET A 706 -37.53 -13.21 68.03
C MET A 706 -36.21 -12.53 68.32
#